data_AF-A0A2J0YTK6-F1
#
_entry.id   AF-A0A2J0YTK6-F1
#
_cell.length_a   1.000
_cell.length_b   1.000
_cell.length_c   1.000
_cell.angle_alpha   90.00
_cell.angle_beta   90.00
_cell.angle_gamma   90.00
#
_symmetry.space_group_name_H-M   'P 1'
#
loop_
_entity.id
_entity.type
_entity.pdbx_description
1 polymer ?
#
loop_
_entity_poly.entity_id
_entity_poly.type
_entity_poly.pdbx_seq_one_letter_code
_entity_poly.pdbx_strand_id
1 'polypeptide(L)'
;MPDTDEIARSGRRISCAPAADRSAEGGSGLKKLERPLSVLSKARSWLWLRFAFGGAMDEAADRSREPSRAPLPKPLTRTLRGFEVPPSPYVTEGRSPRANSSKAGTGWRAAYFRLRGPRMSAGGEPAWLLALVFGAVFLLSALPLIRLGWAGIKGLEGGEAVGVLFEAATFAALRNTLITAPGGTAISLFVGALFAFVVALTDIRGKLALSFAFMLPMMIPPQVTALAWVEMSGPSSPLLKTLGLAPPLGSPQPLYSLAGIALLLGVQHAPLVFLAIRAGLAAAPRDGVEAARLCGASPWRVLRDIVLPLSSPGLIAGAAIAFVSGIGNFGIPAILGIPASIETLPTLIFSRFASFGSSTFGEIAVLSTLIALISAAGLLLQQRALKRRDYRLIGLAGARAAFTLGRMRFAAEALLWTILALLLVAPLLALVASSLVPAYGVPLSFDTMTLNAYGEILFRQSMTLTALKNSLFLASAAAVGLLAVTVPAGYLLVTRRGRLASLMAILIEIPYALPGIVLAVAFILAFAAPLPLIGVSIYGTIWIILAAYFSSFLAVSLKPVMSAFLQIDPSLEEAARLAGAGFLRRMRDVLLPLLAPAAGASVILVFLIAANELTVSALLWSVGTQTLGVAIFNLDDSGSSDLASALSVLVVVMVIGLMAALEFFAKYLPEGVLPWRN
;
A
#
# COMPACT_ATOMS: atom_id res chain seq x y z
N MET A 1 34.10 -67.97 -23.25
CA MET A 1 35.25 -67.24 -23.85
C MET A 1 34.82 -66.29 -24.96
N PRO A 2 34.68 -64.99 -24.66
CA PRO A 2 34.18 -64.46 -23.39
C PRO A 2 32.71 -63.99 -23.54
N ASP A 3 31.76 -64.31 -22.66
CA ASP A 3 31.65 -64.06 -21.20
C ASP A 3 31.25 -62.58 -20.93
N THR A 4 30.20 -62.22 -20.17
CA THR A 4 29.27 -63.00 -19.29
C THR A 4 27.97 -62.23 -18.99
N ASP A 5 26.89 -62.97 -18.68
CA ASP A 5 25.75 -62.76 -17.75
C ASP A 5 25.13 -61.34 -17.59
N GLU A 6 23.82 -61.06 -17.72
CA GLU A 6 22.54 -61.79 -17.50
C GLU A 6 22.14 -62.10 -16.04
N ILE A 7 20.82 -62.18 -15.78
CA ILE A 7 20.02 -62.32 -14.54
C ILE A 7 19.25 -61.02 -14.21
N ALA A 8 18.00 -60.78 -14.60
CA ALA A 8 16.75 -61.58 -14.65
C ALA A 8 16.02 -61.75 -13.30
N ARG A 9 14.79 -61.19 -13.21
CA ARG A 9 13.62 -61.78 -12.51
C ARG A 9 12.31 -61.00 -12.80
N SER A 10 11.25 -61.73 -13.10
CA SER A 10 9.85 -61.27 -13.20
C SER A 10 8.98 -62.07 -12.21
N GLY A 11 7.75 -61.65 -11.84
CA GLY A 11 7.07 -62.39 -10.74
C GLY A 11 5.61 -62.15 -10.28
N ARG A 12 4.77 -61.33 -10.94
CA ARG A 12 3.28 -61.33 -10.75
C ARG A 12 2.74 -60.99 -9.32
N ARG A 13 1.47 -61.36 -9.03
CA ARG A 13 0.53 -60.74 -8.04
C ARG A 13 -0.27 -61.82 -7.24
N ILE A 14 -1.27 -61.37 -6.43
CA ILE A 14 -2.43 -62.09 -5.82
C ILE A 14 -2.17 -62.57 -4.37
N SER A 15 -3.15 -62.69 -3.46
CA SER A 15 -4.06 -61.69 -2.82
C SER A 15 -4.89 -62.37 -1.69
N CYS A 16 -5.43 -61.57 -0.75
CA CYS A 16 -6.50 -61.94 0.21
C CYS A 16 -6.14 -62.88 1.40
N ALA A 17 -6.98 -62.79 2.44
CA ALA A 17 -6.98 -63.57 3.70
C ALA A 17 -8.34 -64.37 3.79
N PRO A 18 -8.83 -65.02 4.89
CA PRO A 18 -8.73 -64.63 6.32
C PRO A 18 -8.67 -65.74 7.43
N ALA A 19 -8.46 -65.29 8.68
CA ALA A 19 -8.95 -65.71 10.01
C ALA A 19 -9.33 -67.17 10.40
N ALA A 20 -8.97 -67.59 11.63
CA ALA A 20 -9.82 -68.30 12.62
C ALA A 20 -9.19 -68.41 14.05
N ASP A 21 -10.05 -68.49 15.10
CA ASP A 21 -9.95 -69.07 16.47
C ASP A 21 -8.79 -68.69 17.46
N ARG A 22 -9.06 -68.34 18.75
CA ARG A 22 -9.39 -69.11 20.02
C ARG A 22 -8.18 -69.90 20.58
N SER A 23 -7.90 -70.08 21.89
CA SER A 23 -8.56 -69.83 23.22
C SER A 23 -7.50 -70.07 24.35
N ALA A 24 -7.60 -69.74 25.65
CA ALA A 24 -8.47 -68.93 26.54
C ALA A 24 -7.77 -68.75 27.94
N GLU A 25 -8.53 -68.62 29.05
CA GLU A 25 -8.12 -68.60 30.50
C GLU A 25 -7.31 -67.37 31.02
N GLY A 26 -7.50 -66.86 32.26
CA GLY A 26 -8.56 -67.15 33.26
C GLY A 26 -8.44 -66.35 34.60
N GLY A 27 -9.53 -65.70 35.04
CA GLY A 27 -9.73 -65.08 36.39
C GLY A 27 -8.88 -63.84 36.73
N SER A 28 -9.12 -63.03 37.78
CA SER A 28 -10.33 -62.70 38.59
C SER A 28 -9.97 -61.47 39.49
N GLY A 29 -10.85 -60.69 40.14
CA GLY A 29 -12.33 -60.59 40.20
C GLY A 29 -12.79 -59.59 41.30
N LEU A 30 -14.07 -59.15 41.28
CA LEU A 30 -14.75 -58.23 42.25
C LEU A 30 -14.27 -56.74 42.26
N LYS A 31 -15.05 -55.64 42.32
CA LYS A 31 -16.48 -55.24 42.53
C LYS A 31 -16.65 -54.35 43.78
N LYS A 32 -17.06 -53.09 43.59
CA LYS A 32 -18.09 -52.26 44.30
C LYS A 32 -17.75 -50.75 44.17
N LEU A 33 -18.66 -49.89 43.68
CA LEU A 33 -19.70 -49.07 44.39
C LEU A 33 -19.07 -47.98 45.30
N GLU A 34 -19.56 -46.74 45.40
CA GLU A 34 -20.89 -46.17 45.06
C GLU A 34 -20.84 -44.65 44.71
N ARG A 35 -22.01 -43.99 44.52
CA ARG A 35 -22.22 -42.51 44.39
C ARG A 35 -23.09 -42.03 45.61
N PRO A 36 -23.76 -40.84 45.71
CA PRO A 36 -23.86 -39.62 44.85
C PRO A 36 -23.96 -38.23 45.57
N LEU A 37 -24.19 -37.14 44.78
CA LEU A 37 -24.71 -35.79 45.16
C LEU A 37 -23.79 -34.92 46.07
N SER A 38 -23.86 -33.57 46.15
CA SER A 38 -24.83 -32.53 45.70
C SER A 38 -24.10 -31.19 45.30
N VAL A 39 -24.54 -30.44 44.27
CA VAL A 39 -25.32 -29.15 44.29
C VAL A 39 -24.51 -27.80 44.30
N LEU A 40 -24.74 -26.96 43.26
CA LEU A 40 -24.56 -25.48 43.12
C LEU A 40 -23.20 -24.82 43.53
N SER A 41 -22.54 -23.95 42.76
CA SER A 41 -23.09 -22.73 42.12
C SER A 41 -22.10 -21.93 41.22
N LYS A 42 -22.66 -21.00 40.41
CA LYS A 42 -22.18 -19.68 39.95
C LYS A 42 -20.79 -19.46 39.27
N ALA A 43 -20.89 -19.00 38.01
CA ALA A 43 -20.23 -17.82 37.40
C ALA A 43 -18.69 -17.78 37.19
N ARG A 44 -18.27 -17.78 35.91
CA ARG A 44 -16.95 -17.32 35.45
C ARG A 44 -16.91 -15.78 35.46
N SER A 45 -15.92 -15.18 36.13
CA SER A 45 -15.77 -13.72 36.20
C SER A 45 -14.32 -13.30 36.52
N TRP A 46 -13.81 -12.35 35.73
CA TRP A 46 -12.68 -11.43 36.03
C TRP A 46 -11.29 -12.03 36.33
N LEU A 47 -10.35 -11.81 35.40
CA LEU A 47 -8.91 -11.97 35.63
C LEU A 47 -8.10 -10.88 34.87
N TRP A 48 -8.55 -9.62 35.02
CA TRP A 48 -7.97 -8.41 34.40
C TRP A 48 -7.22 -7.49 35.38
N LEU A 49 -7.10 -7.87 36.65
CA LEU A 49 -6.56 -7.02 37.74
C LEU A 49 -5.33 -7.62 38.45
N ARG A 50 -4.34 -8.11 37.69
CA ARG A 50 -2.98 -8.43 38.21
C ARG A 50 -1.85 -7.89 37.31
N PHE A 51 -2.05 -6.70 36.75
CA PHE A 51 -1.02 -5.93 36.02
C PHE A 51 -0.99 -4.46 36.45
N ALA A 52 -0.94 -4.25 37.77
CA ALA A 52 -0.59 -2.99 38.42
C ALA A 52 0.31 -3.30 39.62
N PHE A 53 1.23 -2.38 39.91
CA PHE A 53 2.35 -2.53 40.85
C PHE A 53 3.40 -3.58 40.47
N GLY A 54 4.67 -3.19 40.52
CA GLY A 54 5.81 -4.07 40.28
C GLY A 54 6.41 -4.52 41.60
N GLY A 55 6.93 -5.75 41.61
CA GLY A 55 7.88 -6.23 42.62
C GLY A 55 9.12 -6.74 41.90
N ALA A 56 10.31 -6.40 42.40
CA ALA A 56 11.54 -7.06 41.98
C ALA A 56 11.68 -8.38 42.73
N MET A 57 12.12 -9.43 42.04
CA MET A 57 12.76 -10.59 42.66
C MET A 57 13.98 -10.99 41.82
N ASP A 58 14.97 -11.52 42.52
CA ASP A 58 16.22 -12.04 41.99
C ASP A 58 16.06 -13.43 41.34
N GLU A 59 17.20 -14.09 41.08
CA GLU A 59 17.36 -15.46 40.55
C GLU A 59 17.13 -15.61 39.02
N ALA A 60 17.96 -16.38 38.30
CA ALA A 60 19.29 -16.92 38.60
C ALA A 60 20.06 -17.14 37.28
N ALA A 61 21.34 -17.50 37.36
CA ALA A 61 22.22 -17.59 36.20
C ALA A 61 21.87 -18.75 35.24
N ASP A 62 21.29 -18.44 34.07
CA ASP A 62 21.37 -19.33 32.91
C ASP A 62 22.71 -19.10 32.18
N ARG A 63 23.55 -20.13 32.15
CA ARG A 63 24.87 -20.10 31.51
C ARG A 63 24.74 -20.54 30.07
N SER A 64 25.37 -19.79 29.17
CA SER A 64 25.43 -20.05 27.72
C SER A 64 25.67 -21.53 27.38
N ARG A 65 24.60 -22.22 26.94
CA ARG A 65 24.72 -23.52 26.28
C ARG A 65 25.17 -23.30 24.83
N GLU A 66 26.40 -23.67 24.53
CA GLU A 66 26.82 -23.84 23.15
C GLU A 66 26.01 -24.98 22.49
N PRO A 67 25.65 -24.87 21.20
CA PRO A 67 24.98 -25.96 20.49
C PRO A 67 25.97 -27.12 20.29
N SER A 68 25.83 -28.18 21.09
CA SER A 68 26.66 -29.36 20.98
C SER A 68 26.51 -30.01 19.60
N ARG A 69 27.62 -30.15 18.88
CA ARG A 69 27.67 -30.89 17.61
C ARG A 69 27.40 -32.37 17.90
N ALA A 70 26.17 -32.83 17.69
CA ALA A 70 25.83 -34.24 17.77
C ALA A 70 26.69 -35.04 16.75
N PRO A 71 27.40 -36.10 17.17
CA PRO A 71 28.21 -36.89 16.26
C PRO A 71 27.33 -37.65 15.26
N LEU A 72 27.78 -37.72 14.00
CA LEU A 72 27.06 -38.42 12.93
C LEU A 72 26.88 -39.91 13.25
N PRO A 73 25.76 -40.53 12.80
CA PRO A 73 25.53 -41.97 13.01
C PRO A 73 26.69 -42.85 12.55
N LYS A 74 27.01 -43.88 13.34
CA LYS A 74 28.10 -44.84 13.08
C LYS A 74 28.13 -45.48 11.67
N PRO A 75 27.01 -45.75 10.95
CA PRO A 75 27.11 -46.22 9.55
C PRO A 75 27.68 -45.15 8.59
N LEU A 76 27.27 -43.88 8.71
CA LEU A 76 27.73 -42.79 7.84
C LEU A 76 29.22 -42.48 8.01
N THR A 77 29.73 -42.61 9.23
CA THR A 77 31.18 -42.47 9.50
C THR A 77 32.01 -43.67 9.03
N ARG A 78 31.38 -44.75 8.54
CA ARG A 78 32.07 -45.89 7.92
C ARG A 78 32.18 -45.74 6.40
N THR A 79 31.16 -45.19 5.74
CA THR A 79 31.14 -44.96 4.28
C THR A 79 31.94 -43.73 3.83
N LEU A 80 32.30 -42.83 4.75
CA LEU A 80 33.08 -41.61 4.45
C LEU A 80 34.58 -41.71 4.77
N ARG A 81 35.08 -42.88 5.18
CA ARG A 81 36.53 -43.11 5.33
C ARG A 81 37.19 -43.24 3.94
N GLY A 82 37.98 -42.24 3.56
CA GLY A 82 38.76 -42.24 2.30
C GLY A 82 38.45 -41.06 1.37
N PHE A 83 37.42 -40.27 1.64
CA PHE A 83 37.18 -39.01 0.92
C PHE A 83 37.85 -37.84 1.66
N GLU A 84 38.92 -37.30 1.07
CA GLU A 84 39.37 -35.95 1.40
C GLU A 84 38.37 -34.95 0.83
N VAL A 85 37.78 -34.13 1.71
CA VAL A 85 36.93 -33.01 1.29
C VAL A 85 37.87 -31.84 0.96
N PRO A 86 37.89 -31.32 -0.29
CA PRO A 86 38.76 -30.21 -0.63
C PRO A 86 38.39 -28.97 0.22
N PRO A 87 39.39 -28.17 0.66
CA PRO A 87 39.16 -27.06 1.56
C PRO A 87 38.24 -26.02 0.91
N SER A 88 37.11 -25.71 1.57
CA SER A 88 36.16 -24.71 1.09
C SER A 88 36.80 -23.32 1.11
N PRO A 89 36.93 -22.61 -0.03
CA PRO A 89 37.76 -21.41 -0.16
C PRO A 89 37.20 -20.15 0.52
N TYR A 90 36.14 -20.28 1.34
CA TYR A 90 35.41 -19.15 1.95
C TYR A 90 35.28 -19.23 3.48
N VAL A 91 36.01 -20.11 4.17
CA VAL A 91 36.04 -20.17 5.64
C VAL A 91 37.33 -19.54 6.17
N THR A 92 37.35 -18.20 6.25
CA THR A 92 38.38 -17.48 7.01
C THR A 92 38.05 -17.52 8.49
N GLU A 93 38.92 -18.11 9.31
CA GLU A 93 38.76 -18.10 10.77
C GLU A 93 39.02 -16.70 11.35
N GLY A 94 37.98 -15.88 11.37
CA GLY A 94 38.01 -14.49 11.84
C GLY A 94 37.10 -14.26 13.05
N ARG A 95 37.71 -13.97 14.21
CA ARG A 95 37.09 -13.61 15.51
C ARG A 95 35.64 -13.11 15.42
N SER A 96 34.69 -13.87 15.98
CA SER A 96 33.30 -13.44 16.13
C SER A 96 33.20 -12.19 17.04
N PRO A 97 32.63 -11.08 16.58
CA PRO A 97 32.40 -9.92 17.44
C PRO A 97 31.34 -10.23 18.49
N ARG A 98 31.68 -10.14 19.78
CA ARG A 98 30.70 -10.23 20.88
C ARG A 98 29.72 -9.06 20.77
N ALA A 99 28.55 -9.31 20.20
CA ALA A 99 27.49 -8.32 20.04
C ALA A 99 26.88 -7.95 21.40
N ASN A 100 27.27 -6.80 21.94
CA ASN A 100 26.88 -6.37 23.28
C ASN A 100 25.36 -6.11 23.37
N SER A 101 24.66 -6.89 24.20
CA SER A 101 23.20 -7.02 24.17
C SER A 101 22.48 -5.99 25.05
N SER A 102 22.46 -4.72 24.63
CA SER A 102 21.52 -3.75 25.20
C SER A 102 21.07 -2.67 24.19
N LYS A 103 19.87 -2.11 24.41
CA LYS A 103 19.32 -0.91 23.73
C LYS A 103 19.09 -1.02 22.20
N ALA A 104 18.67 -2.17 21.68
CA ALA A 104 18.20 -2.34 20.30
C ALA A 104 16.77 -1.77 20.08
N GLY A 105 16.65 -0.44 19.92
CA GLY A 105 15.37 0.24 19.66
C GLY A 105 15.00 0.36 18.17
N THR A 106 13.70 0.57 17.89
CA THR A 106 13.11 0.91 16.56
C THR A 106 13.42 -0.02 15.38
N GLY A 107 12.51 -0.97 15.10
CA GLY A 107 12.66 -1.97 14.02
C GLY A 107 12.67 -1.42 12.59
N TRP A 108 11.92 -0.35 12.30
CA TRP A 108 11.90 0.25 10.95
C TRP A 108 13.26 0.87 10.56
N ARG A 109 14.00 1.40 11.55
CA ARG A 109 15.39 1.88 11.37
C ARG A 109 16.40 0.75 11.09
N ALA A 110 16.02 -0.52 11.22
CA ALA A 110 16.94 -1.64 11.02
C ALA A 110 16.89 -2.23 9.61
N ALA A 111 15.72 -2.26 8.96
CA ALA A 111 15.57 -2.84 7.62
C ALA A 111 16.22 -1.98 6.54
N TYR A 112 15.80 -0.71 6.42
CA TYR A 112 16.27 0.22 5.38
C TYR A 112 17.79 0.50 5.46
N PHE A 113 18.38 0.41 6.65
CA PHE A 113 19.76 0.85 6.90
C PHE A 113 20.81 -0.28 6.88
N ARG A 114 20.40 -1.55 6.70
CA ARG A 114 21.34 -2.71 6.71
C ARG A 114 21.74 -3.23 5.33
N LEU A 115 21.01 -2.91 4.26
CA LEU A 115 21.40 -3.21 2.87
C LEU A 115 22.51 -2.28 2.33
N ARG A 116 23.38 -1.76 3.21
CA ARG A 116 24.38 -0.75 2.87
C ARG A 116 25.73 -1.41 2.62
N GLY A 117 26.14 -1.43 1.35
CA GLY A 117 27.44 -1.90 0.88
C GLY A 117 28.64 -1.05 1.32
N PRO A 118 29.76 -1.11 0.57
CA PRO A 118 31.02 -0.43 0.89
C PRO A 118 30.88 1.06 1.23
N ARG A 119 31.90 1.59 1.91
CA ARG A 119 31.97 3.01 2.26
C ARG A 119 32.30 3.84 1.01
N MET A 120 31.34 4.56 0.45
CA MET A 120 31.66 5.72 -0.40
C MET A 120 32.44 6.74 0.44
N SER A 121 33.60 7.20 -0.04
CA SER A 121 34.41 8.16 0.71
C SER A 121 33.71 9.52 0.81
N ALA A 122 33.28 9.91 2.03
CA ALA A 122 32.51 11.13 2.28
C ALA A 122 33.32 12.45 2.22
N GLY A 123 34.62 12.39 1.91
CA GLY A 123 35.48 13.56 1.73
C GLY A 123 35.36 14.15 0.32
N GLY A 124 34.58 15.22 0.15
CA GLY A 124 34.49 15.97 -1.12
C GLY A 124 33.09 16.45 -1.54
N GLU A 125 32.07 16.29 -0.70
CA GLU A 125 30.73 16.87 -0.96
C GLU A 125 30.66 18.34 -0.50
N PRO A 126 30.06 19.26 -1.29
CA PRO A 126 29.92 20.65 -0.90
C PRO A 126 28.87 20.85 0.20
N ALA A 127 29.20 21.67 1.21
CA ALA A 127 28.33 21.92 2.36
C ALA A 127 26.97 22.55 1.99
N TRP A 128 26.91 23.34 0.91
CA TRP A 128 25.66 23.95 0.43
C TRP A 128 24.62 22.90 0.00
N LEU A 129 25.04 21.71 -0.46
CA LEU A 129 24.12 20.65 -0.89
C LEU A 129 23.28 20.14 0.28
N LEU A 130 23.93 19.94 1.43
CA LEU A 130 23.28 19.52 2.67
C LEU A 130 22.25 20.57 3.13
N ALA A 131 22.63 21.85 3.12
CA ALA A 131 21.77 22.96 3.53
C ALA A 131 20.57 23.15 2.57
N LEU A 132 20.81 23.09 1.26
CA LEU A 132 19.78 23.21 0.22
C LEU A 132 18.75 22.08 0.32
N VAL A 133 19.20 20.83 0.40
CA VAL A 133 18.27 19.68 0.46
C VAL A 133 17.55 19.62 1.79
N PHE A 134 18.23 19.89 2.92
CA PHE A 134 17.56 19.95 4.22
C PHE A 134 16.54 21.10 4.27
N GLY A 135 16.88 22.27 3.72
CA GLY A 135 15.98 23.41 3.60
C GLY A 135 14.74 23.11 2.74
N ALA A 136 14.93 22.53 1.56
CA ALA A 136 13.83 22.13 0.67
C ALA A 136 12.91 21.09 1.34
N VAL A 137 13.48 20.04 1.93
CA VAL A 137 12.72 19.01 2.67
C VAL A 137 11.97 19.62 3.86
N PHE A 138 12.60 20.54 4.61
CA PHE A 138 11.98 21.21 5.75
C PHE A 138 10.81 22.11 5.31
N LEU A 139 11.00 22.93 4.26
CA LEU A 139 9.96 23.83 3.73
C LEU A 139 8.76 23.08 3.15
N LEU A 140 9.00 21.98 2.42
CA LEU A 140 7.93 21.17 1.83
C LEU A 140 7.22 20.29 2.87
N SER A 141 7.94 19.76 3.86
CA SER A 141 7.45 18.66 4.71
C SER A 141 7.22 19.07 6.16
N ALA A 142 8.17 19.77 6.78
CA ALA A 142 8.11 20.09 8.20
C ALA A 142 7.28 21.35 8.47
N LEU A 143 7.48 22.42 7.70
CA LEU A 143 6.84 23.72 7.92
C LEU A 143 5.30 23.64 7.90
N PRO A 144 4.62 22.98 6.94
CA PRO A 144 3.16 22.88 6.94
C PRO A 144 2.64 22.12 8.15
N LEU A 145 3.30 21.02 8.52
CA LEU A 145 2.86 20.16 9.62
C LEU A 145 3.12 20.78 11.00
N ILE A 146 4.20 21.56 11.14
CA ILE A 146 4.43 22.41 12.32
C ILE A 146 3.35 23.48 12.42
N ARG A 147 2.95 24.12 11.30
CA ARG A 147 1.86 25.10 11.27
C ARG A 147 0.50 24.49 11.62
N LEU A 148 0.18 23.29 11.11
CA LEU A 148 -1.01 22.53 11.50
C LEU A 148 -1.00 22.22 13.01
N GLY A 149 0.08 21.66 13.53
CA GLY A 149 0.18 21.33 14.97
C GLY A 149 0.07 22.57 15.87
N TRP A 150 0.69 23.68 15.47
CA TRP A 150 0.60 24.96 16.18
C TRP A 150 -0.80 25.58 16.14
N ALA A 151 -1.48 25.53 14.98
CA ALA A 151 -2.87 25.95 14.85
C ALA A 151 -3.81 25.07 15.68
N GLY A 152 -3.57 23.76 15.72
CA GLY A 152 -4.28 22.83 16.59
C GLY A 152 -4.12 23.19 18.07
N ILE A 153 -2.89 23.40 18.55
CA ILE A 153 -2.62 23.81 19.93
C ILE A 153 -3.33 25.13 20.28
N LYS A 154 -3.24 26.15 19.42
CA LYS A 154 -3.96 27.42 19.63
C LYS A 154 -5.49 27.27 19.60
N GLY A 155 -6.02 26.35 18.79
CA GLY A 155 -7.44 25.99 18.79
C GLY A 155 -7.88 25.33 20.11
N LEU A 156 -7.00 24.57 20.76
CA LEU A 156 -7.24 24.04 22.11
C LEU A 156 -7.20 25.13 23.18
N GLU A 157 -6.27 26.08 23.08
CA GLU A 157 -6.14 27.21 24.01
C GLU A 157 -7.34 28.18 23.90
N GLY A 158 -7.87 28.40 22.70
CA GLY A 158 -8.99 29.33 22.45
C GLY A 158 -10.38 28.80 22.80
N GLY A 159 -10.54 27.51 23.12
CA GLY A 159 -11.80 26.90 23.55
C GLY A 159 -12.85 26.69 22.44
N GLU A 160 -13.11 27.68 21.58
CA GLU A 160 -14.15 27.61 20.53
C GLU A 160 -13.96 26.42 19.59
N ALA A 161 -12.74 26.23 19.06
CA ALA A 161 -12.42 25.10 18.19
C ALA A 161 -12.41 23.72 18.90
N VAL A 162 -12.43 23.69 20.25
CA VAL A 162 -12.62 22.47 21.03
C VAL A 162 -14.09 22.04 21.02
N GLY A 163 -15.03 22.99 20.96
CA GLY A 163 -16.47 22.71 20.89
C GLY A 163 -16.84 21.77 19.75
N VAL A 164 -16.16 21.89 18.60
CA VAL A 164 -16.33 21.04 17.42
C VAL A 164 -16.11 19.56 17.72
N LEU A 165 -15.21 19.19 18.64
CA LEU A 165 -14.99 17.79 19.04
C LEU A 165 -16.19 17.16 19.76
N PHE A 166 -17.07 17.98 20.33
CA PHE A 166 -18.25 17.56 21.08
C PHE A 166 -19.56 17.67 20.27
N GLU A 167 -19.50 18.19 19.04
CA GLU A 167 -20.65 18.25 18.15
C GLU A 167 -21.11 16.85 17.69
N ALA A 168 -22.44 16.71 17.52
CA ALA A 168 -23.04 15.51 16.96
C ALA A 168 -22.55 15.19 15.53
N ALA A 169 -22.25 16.22 14.72
CA ALA A 169 -21.69 16.08 13.38
C ALA A 169 -20.29 15.43 13.42
N THR A 170 -19.38 15.97 14.22
CA THR A 170 -18.02 15.41 14.42
C THR A 170 -18.06 13.99 14.97
N PHE A 171 -18.93 13.69 15.94
CA PHE A 171 -19.09 12.32 16.44
C PHE A 171 -19.65 11.37 15.36
N ALA A 172 -20.58 11.83 14.54
CA ALA A 172 -21.10 11.06 13.40
C ALA A 172 -20.01 10.80 12.36
N ALA A 173 -19.29 11.84 11.92
CA ALA A 173 -18.19 11.73 10.94
C ALA A 173 -17.05 10.84 11.44
N LEU A 174 -16.67 10.95 12.72
CA LEU A 174 -15.70 10.08 13.39
C LEU A 174 -16.16 8.61 13.36
N ARG A 175 -17.38 8.33 13.83
CA ARG A 175 -17.97 6.98 13.83
C ARG A 175 -18.05 6.40 12.42
N ASN A 176 -18.52 7.19 11.45
CA ASN A 176 -18.65 6.78 10.06
C ASN A 176 -17.27 6.42 9.48
N THR A 177 -16.25 7.24 9.72
CA THR A 177 -14.85 6.98 9.31
C THR A 177 -14.28 5.71 9.95
N LEU A 178 -14.55 5.50 11.25
CA LEU A 178 -14.13 4.31 12.00
C LEU A 178 -14.93 3.04 11.65
N ILE A 179 -16.01 3.15 10.88
CA ILE A 179 -16.70 2.00 10.26
C ILE A 179 -16.16 1.76 8.86
N THR A 180 -16.11 2.80 8.02
CA THR A 180 -15.81 2.66 6.58
C THR A 180 -14.35 2.32 6.31
N ALA A 181 -13.39 2.95 6.99
CA ALA A 181 -11.97 2.68 6.74
C ALA A 181 -11.51 1.29 7.24
N PRO A 182 -11.88 0.80 8.44
CA PRO A 182 -11.63 -0.60 8.82
C PRO A 182 -12.39 -1.61 7.95
N GLY A 183 -13.64 -1.32 7.56
CA GLY A 183 -14.42 -2.17 6.65
C GLY A 183 -13.74 -2.31 5.28
N GLY A 184 -13.37 -1.19 4.67
CA GLY A 184 -12.58 -1.16 3.44
C GLY A 184 -11.20 -1.80 3.60
N THR A 185 -10.55 -1.68 4.75
CA THR A 185 -9.29 -2.40 5.03
C THR A 185 -9.50 -3.91 5.04
N ALA A 186 -10.58 -4.42 5.64
CA ALA A 186 -10.90 -5.85 5.65
C ALA A 186 -11.22 -6.39 4.25
N ILE A 187 -11.97 -5.63 3.45
CA ILE A 187 -12.27 -5.99 2.05
C ILE A 187 -11.00 -5.93 1.18
N SER A 188 -10.17 -4.89 1.37
CA SER A 188 -8.84 -4.77 0.74
C SER A 188 -7.96 -5.97 1.05
N LEU A 189 -7.96 -6.40 2.32
CA LEU A 189 -7.22 -7.58 2.79
C LEU A 189 -7.72 -8.86 2.13
N PHE A 190 -9.03 -9.08 2.07
CA PHE A 190 -9.61 -10.27 1.46
C PHE A 190 -9.31 -10.36 -0.05
N VAL A 191 -9.67 -9.32 -0.81
CA VAL A 191 -9.51 -9.32 -2.27
C VAL A 191 -8.03 -9.24 -2.66
N GLY A 192 -7.26 -8.35 -2.04
CA GLY A 192 -5.83 -8.19 -2.32
C GLY A 192 -5.00 -9.43 -1.99
N ALA A 193 -5.31 -10.13 -0.89
CA ALA A 193 -4.64 -11.39 -0.54
C ALA A 193 -5.05 -12.55 -1.47
N LEU A 194 -6.33 -12.64 -1.86
CA LEU A 194 -6.80 -13.63 -2.84
C LEU A 194 -6.02 -13.51 -4.15
N PHE A 195 -5.96 -12.30 -4.72
CA PHE A 195 -5.18 -12.05 -5.94
C PHE A 195 -3.69 -12.31 -5.72
N ALA A 196 -3.10 -11.87 -4.60
CA ALA A 196 -1.66 -12.02 -4.38
C ALA A 196 -1.22 -13.48 -4.23
N PHE A 197 -1.94 -14.27 -3.44
CA PHE A 197 -1.60 -15.68 -3.25
C PHE A 197 -1.83 -16.51 -4.51
N VAL A 198 -2.93 -16.28 -5.24
CA VAL A 198 -3.17 -17.04 -6.48
C VAL A 198 -2.18 -16.62 -7.58
N VAL A 199 -2.00 -15.32 -7.85
CA VAL A 199 -1.11 -14.84 -8.92
C VAL A 199 0.36 -15.17 -8.63
N ALA A 200 0.87 -14.95 -7.42
CA ALA A 200 2.28 -15.21 -7.11
C ALA A 200 2.61 -16.71 -6.99
N LEU A 201 1.75 -17.48 -6.31
CA LEU A 201 2.12 -18.82 -5.85
C LEU A 201 1.58 -19.96 -6.71
N THR A 202 0.67 -19.73 -7.67
CA THR A 202 0.10 -20.81 -8.51
C THR A 202 0.61 -20.79 -9.96
N ASP A 203 0.20 -21.77 -10.77
CA ASP A 203 0.56 -21.94 -12.18
C ASP A 203 -0.40 -21.24 -13.17
N ILE A 204 -1.32 -20.38 -12.71
CA ILE A 204 -2.30 -19.69 -13.58
C ILE A 204 -1.64 -18.92 -14.75
N ARG A 205 -2.35 -18.85 -15.87
CA ARG A 205 -1.99 -18.09 -17.08
C ARG A 205 -2.38 -16.63 -16.94
N GLY A 206 -1.92 -15.78 -17.87
CA GLY A 206 -2.36 -14.39 -17.97
C GLY A 206 -1.94 -13.47 -16.81
N LYS A 207 -0.99 -13.89 -15.96
CA LYS A 207 -0.59 -13.18 -14.72
C LYS A 207 -0.29 -11.69 -14.92
N LEU A 208 0.33 -11.32 -16.03
CA LEU A 208 0.62 -9.92 -16.36
C LEU A 208 -0.68 -9.12 -16.59
N ALA A 209 -1.59 -9.63 -17.42
CA ALA A 209 -2.88 -9.01 -17.69
C ALA A 209 -3.78 -8.95 -16.45
N LEU A 210 -3.81 -10.03 -15.65
CA LEU A 210 -4.49 -10.06 -14.35
C LEU A 210 -3.91 -9.02 -13.38
N SER A 211 -2.57 -8.90 -13.31
CA SER A 211 -1.92 -7.91 -12.44
C SER A 211 -2.19 -6.48 -12.90
N PHE A 212 -2.07 -6.21 -14.21
CA PHE A 212 -2.32 -4.91 -14.82
C PHE A 212 -3.77 -4.47 -14.60
N ALA A 213 -4.73 -5.34 -14.92
CA ALA A 213 -6.15 -5.07 -14.71
C ALA A 213 -6.48 -4.88 -13.22
N PHE A 214 -5.87 -5.68 -12.33
CA PHE A 214 -6.05 -5.50 -10.88
C PHE A 214 -5.41 -4.22 -10.34
N MET A 215 -4.44 -3.60 -11.03
CA MET A 215 -3.90 -2.28 -10.64
C MET A 215 -4.78 -1.11 -11.12
N LEU A 216 -5.65 -1.29 -12.13
CA LEU A 216 -6.46 -0.18 -12.67
C LEU A 216 -7.32 0.55 -11.62
N PRO A 217 -8.03 -0.12 -10.69
CA PRO A 217 -8.80 0.57 -9.65
C PRO A 217 -7.98 1.56 -8.81
N MET A 218 -6.72 1.27 -8.47
CA MET A 218 -5.88 2.20 -7.69
C MET A 218 -5.21 3.31 -8.52
N MET A 219 -5.33 3.24 -9.86
CA MET A 219 -4.78 4.24 -10.80
C MET A 219 -5.87 5.19 -11.32
N ILE A 220 -7.12 4.72 -11.36
CA ILE A 220 -8.32 5.52 -11.61
C ILE A 220 -8.62 6.38 -10.35
N PRO A 221 -9.00 7.67 -10.49
CA PRO A 221 -9.33 8.51 -9.34
C PRO A 221 -10.45 7.93 -8.48
N PRO A 222 -10.41 8.06 -7.14
CA PRO A 222 -11.41 7.45 -6.25
C PRO A 222 -12.84 7.92 -6.53
N GLN A 223 -13.05 9.19 -6.88
CA GLN A 223 -14.35 9.73 -7.29
C GLN A 223 -14.84 9.17 -8.63
N VAL A 224 -13.93 8.79 -9.55
CA VAL A 224 -14.30 8.14 -10.82
C VAL A 224 -14.71 6.69 -10.58
N THR A 225 -13.98 5.97 -9.72
CA THR A 225 -14.40 4.64 -9.24
C THR A 225 -15.76 4.73 -8.56
N ALA A 226 -16.03 5.78 -7.77
CA ALA A 226 -17.30 6.00 -7.12
C ALA A 226 -18.45 6.22 -8.10
N LEU A 227 -18.31 7.17 -9.03
CA LEU A 227 -19.32 7.46 -10.05
C LEU A 227 -19.61 6.21 -10.92
N ALA A 228 -18.57 5.49 -11.36
CA ALA A 228 -18.72 4.28 -12.16
C ALA A 228 -19.52 3.17 -11.45
N TRP A 229 -19.41 3.07 -10.12
CA TRP A 229 -20.19 2.13 -9.32
C TRP A 229 -21.63 2.62 -9.05
N VAL A 230 -21.84 3.92 -8.84
CA VAL A 230 -23.17 4.55 -8.71
C VAL A 230 -23.98 4.38 -10.01
N GLU A 231 -23.35 4.58 -11.16
CA GLU A 231 -23.93 4.35 -12.49
C GLU A 231 -24.15 2.85 -12.80
N MET A 232 -23.40 1.95 -12.18
CA MET A 232 -23.60 0.49 -12.33
C MET A 232 -24.78 -0.03 -11.52
N SER A 233 -24.94 0.41 -10.27
CA SER A 233 -26.01 -0.07 -9.40
C SER A 233 -26.88 1.08 -8.94
N GLY A 234 -28.06 1.24 -9.55
CA GLY A 234 -29.02 2.27 -9.14
C GLY A 234 -30.28 2.26 -10.01
N PRO A 235 -31.38 2.90 -9.57
CA PRO A 235 -32.59 3.08 -10.38
C PRO A 235 -32.40 4.06 -11.54
N SER A 236 -31.33 4.85 -11.51
CA SER A 236 -30.92 5.76 -12.58
C SER A 236 -30.20 5.03 -13.71
N SER A 237 -29.28 4.12 -13.37
CA SER A 237 -28.39 3.37 -14.27
C SER A 237 -28.95 3.12 -15.67
N PRO A 238 -28.39 3.79 -16.70
CA PRO A 238 -28.76 3.54 -18.10
C PRO A 238 -28.52 2.08 -18.52
N LEU A 239 -27.45 1.46 -18.00
CA LEU A 239 -27.10 0.07 -18.31
C LEU A 239 -28.06 -0.95 -17.67
N LEU A 240 -28.48 -0.77 -16.41
CA LEU A 240 -29.47 -1.69 -15.83
C LEU A 240 -30.85 -1.52 -16.49
N LYS A 241 -31.19 -0.33 -16.98
CA LYS A 241 -32.47 -0.09 -17.66
C LYS A 241 -32.59 -0.82 -18.99
N THR A 242 -31.54 -0.84 -19.81
CA THR A 242 -31.56 -1.57 -21.09
C THR A 242 -31.66 -3.08 -20.90
N LEU A 243 -31.08 -3.59 -19.81
CA LEU A 243 -31.16 -4.99 -19.43
C LEU A 243 -32.50 -5.37 -18.73
N GLY A 244 -33.37 -4.40 -18.44
CA GLY A 244 -34.60 -4.64 -17.65
C GLY A 244 -34.35 -4.99 -16.18
N LEU A 245 -33.14 -4.71 -15.66
CA LEU A 245 -32.68 -5.07 -14.31
C LEU A 245 -32.67 -3.86 -13.34
N ALA A 246 -33.01 -2.66 -13.81
CA ALA A 246 -33.01 -1.46 -12.98
C ALA A 246 -34.12 -1.51 -11.91
N PRO A 247 -33.82 -1.16 -10.64
CA PRO A 247 -34.86 -0.89 -9.65
C PRO A 247 -35.80 0.24 -10.12
N PRO A 248 -37.08 0.27 -9.69
CA PRO A 248 -38.01 1.35 -10.02
C PRO A 248 -37.46 2.74 -9.69
N LEU A 249 -37.77 3.74 -10.52
CA LEU A 249 -37.44 5.14 -10.23
C LEU A 249 -37.98 5.55 -8.86
N GLY A 250 -37.16 6.25 -8.07
CA GLY A 250 -37.46 6.57 -6.67
C GLY A 250 -37.01 5.52 -5.64
N SER A 251 -36.52 4.34 -6.07
CA SER A 251 -35.84 3.40 -5.16
C SER A 251 -34.58 4.02 -4.55
N PRO A 252 -34.18 3.65 -3.32
CA PRO A 252 -32.90 4.10 -2.76
C PRO A 252 -31.72 3.55 -3.58
N GLN A 253 -30.70 4.38 -3.77
CA GLN A 253 -29.40 4.01 -4.36
C GLN A 253 -28.64 3.08 -3.39
N PRO A 254 -28.41 1.78 -3.71
CA PRO A 254 -27.86 0.80 -2.76
C PRO A 254 -26.48 1.16 -2.19
N LEU A 255 -25.66 1.92 -2.93
CA LEU A 255 -24.32 2.31 -2.50
C LEU A 255 -24.28 3.54 -1.60
N TYR A 256 -25.38 4.28 -1.45
CA TYR A 256 -25.50 5.43 -0.54
C TYR A 256 -25.65 4.96 0.92
N SER A 257 -24.61 4.28 1.40
CA SER A 257 -24.55 3.61 2.70
C SER A 257 -23.11 3.44 3.19
N LEU A 258 -22.93 3.28 4.51
CA LEU A 258 -21.62 2.95 5.11
C LEU A 258 -21.03 1.66 4.52
N ALA A 259 -21.88 0.71 4.11
CA ALA A 259 -21.45 -0.53 3.47
C ALA A 259 -20.94 -0.29 2.04
N GLY A 260 -21.60 0.57 1.25
CA GLY A 260 -21.14 0.98 -0.08
C GLY A 260 -19.79 1.71 -0.01
N ILE A 261 -19.66 2.70 0.88
CA ILE A 261 -18.39 3.43 1.10
C ILE A 261 -17.28 2.45 1.51
N ALA A 262 -17.55 1.53 2.46
CA ALA A 262 -16.57 0.51 2.86
C ALA A 262 -16.19 -0.42 1.70
N LEU A 263 -17.16 -0.85 0.88
CA LEU A 263 -16.92 -1.71 -0.29
C LEU A 263 -16.00 -1.04 -1.29
N LEU A 264 -16.29 0.19 -1.70
CA LEU A 264 -15.49 0.91 -2.69
C LEU A 264 -14.10 1.29 -2.16
N LEU A 265 -13.98 1.70 -0.89
CA LEU A 265 -12.67 1.84 -0.24
C LEU A 265 -11.91 0.50 -0.22
N GLY A 266 -12.61 -0.62 -0.13
CA GLY A 266 -12.04 -1.96 -0.27
C GLY A 266 -11.51 -2.26 -1.67
N VAL A 267 -12.29 -1.97 -2.71
CA VAL A 267 -11.92 -2.19 -4.12
C VAL A 267 -10.75 -1.29 -4.53
N GLN A 268 -10.78 -0.01 -4.15
CA GLN A 268 -9.75 0.98 -4.47
C GLN A 268 -8.38 0.63 -3.85
N HIS A 269 -8.33 0.03 -2.66
CA HIS A 269 -7.08 -0.21 -1.92
C HIS A 269 -6.65 -1.70 -1.83
N ALA A 270 -7.47 -2.66 -2.26
CA ALA A 270 -7.04 -4.05 -2.49
C ALA A 270 -5.77 -4.20 -3.36
N PRO A 271 -5.53 -3.36 -4.39
CA PRO A 271 -4.29 -3.36 -5.16
C PRO A 271 -3.03 -3.06 -4.32
N LEU A 272 -3.12 -2.14 -3.35
CA LEU A 272 -2.02 -1.80 -2.45
C LEU A 272 -1.68 -2.96 -1.52
N VAL A 273 -2.70 -3.69 -1.04
CA VAL A 273 -2.52 -4.93 -0.28
C VAL A 273 -1.81 -6.00 -1.12
N PHE A 274 -2.24 -6.18 -2.38
CA PHE A 274 -1.65 -7.15 -3.29
C PHE A 274 -0.16 -6.92 -3.51
N LEU A 275 0.25 -5.66 -3.70
CA LEU A 275 1.67 -5.30 -3.84
C LEU A 275 2.46 -5.54 -2.55
N ALA A 276 1.91 -5.18 -1.39
CA ALA A 276 2.55 -5.43 -0.09
C ALA A 276 2.75 -6.93 0.20
N ILE A 277 1.79 -7.78 -0.18
CA ILE A 277 1.89 -9.23 -0.05
C ILE A 277 2.87 -9.81 -1.08
N ARG A 278 2.83 -9.40 -2.36
CA ARG A 278 3.81 -9.84 -3.38
C ARG A 278 5.24 -9.51 -2.97
N ALA A 279 5.50 -8.30 -2.45
CA ALA A 279 6.82 -7.93 -1.94
C ALA A 279 7.27 -8.83 -0.77
N GLY A 280 6.36 -9.15 0.16
CA GLY A 280 6.62 -10.10 1.25
C GLY A 280 6.90 -11.54 0.77
N LEU A 281 6.17 -12.01 -0.24
CA LEU A 281 6.37 -13.33 -0.86
C LEU A 281 7.68 -13.40 -1.66
N ALA A 282 8.05 -12.33 -2.37
CA ALA A 282 9.33 -12.24 -3.06
C ALA A 282 10.51 -12.27 -2.08
N ALA A 283 10.35 -11.71 -0.87
CA ALA A 283 11.36 -11.80 0.20
C ALA A 283 11.40 -13.16 0.91
N ALA A 284 10.43 -14.06 0.69
CA ALA A 284 10.37 -15.37 1.36
C ALA A 284 11.39 -16.37 0.77
N PRO A 285 12.12 -17.13 1.59
CA PRO A 285 13.05 -18.15 1.12
C PRO A 285 12.29 -19.37 0.59
N ARG A 286 12.71 -19.90 -0.56
CA ARG A 286 12.06 -21.07 -1.19
C ARG A 286 12.23 -22.35 -0.37
N ASP A 287 13.41 -22.49 0.22
CA ASP A 287 13.95 -23.69 0.83
C ASP A 287 12.96 -24.35 1.82
N GLY A 288 12.26 -23.54 2.62
CA GLY A 288 11.25 -24.02 3.58
C GLY A 288 9.96 -24.56 2.94
N VAL A 289 9.53 -24.02 1.80
CA VAL A 289 8.36 -24.50 1.03
C VAL A 289 8.71 -25.81 0.33
N GLU A 290 9.93 -25.94 -0.19
CA GLU A 290 10.42 -27.13 -0.88
C GLU A 290 10.69 -28.27 0.12
N ALA A 291 11.39 -28.00 1.22
CA ALA A 291 11.64 -28.98 2.28
C ALA A 291 10.33 -29.54 2.89
N ALA A 292 9.32 -28.70 3.14
CA ALA A 292 8.03 -29.16 3.64
C ALA A 292 7.33 -30.15 2.70
N ARG A 293 7.48 -29.98 1.39
CA ARG A 293 6.92 -30.89 0.37
C ARG A 293 7.67 -32.20 0.27
N LEU A 294 9.00 -32.17 0.38
CA LEU A 294 9.81 -33.38 0.49
C LEU A 294 9.43 -34.20 1.75
N CYS A 295 9.05 -33.51 2.84
CA CYS A 295 8.45 -34.12 4.03
C CYS A 295 6.94 -34.46 3.89
N GLY A 296 6.36 -34.43 2.70
CA GLY A 296 4.98 -34.85 2.44
C GLY A 296 3.89 -33.89 2.95
N ALA A 297 4.21 -32.62 3.24
CA ALA A 297 3.20 -31.63 3.63
C ALA A 297 2.26 -31.29 2.45
N SER A 298 0.95 -31.43 2.67
CA SER A 298 -0.05 -31.08 1.64
C SER A 298 -0.09 -29.58 1.36
N PRO A 299 -0.56 -29.14 0.18
CA PRO A 299 -0.59 -27.73 -0.21
C PRO A 299 -1.24 -26.80 0.83
N TRP A 300 -2.28 -27.26 1.52
CA TRP A 300 -2.94 -26.50 2.58
C TRP A 300 -2.06 -26.31 3.83
N ARG A 301 -1.30 -27.33 4.26
CA ARG A 301 -0.34 -27.19 5.38
C ARG A 301 0.76 -26.21 5.01
N VAL A 302 1.32 -26.33 3.80
CA VAL A 302 2.35 -25.40 3.29
C VAL A 302 1.82 -23.96 3.23
N LEU A 303 0.58 -23.76 2.76
CA LEU A 303 -0.05 -22.45 2.76
C LEU A 303 -0.26 -21.92 4.19
N ARG A 304 -0.89 -22.72 5.06
CA ARG A 304 -1.34 -22.28 6.40
C ARG A 304 -0.22 -22.09 7.40
N ASP A 305 0.72 -23.03 7.43
CA ASP A 305 1.71 -23.15 8.51
C ASP A 305 3.09 -22.59 8.12
N ILE A 306 3.32 -22.28 6.83
CA ILE A 306 4.57 -21.66 6.33
C ILE A 306 4.27 -20.35 5.59
N VAL A 307 3.52 -20.38 4.49
CA VAL A 307 3.32 -19.20 3.63
C VAL A 307 2.59 -18.07 4.36
N LEU A 308 1.45 -18.32 5.00
CA LEU A 308 0.70 -17.27 5.70
C LEU A 308 1.49 -16.62 6.87
N PRO A 309 2.21 -17.37 7.72
CA PRO A 309 3.16 -16.79 8.69
C PRO A 309 4.25 -15.93 8.04
N LEU A 310 4.89 -16.41 6.97
CA LEU A 310 5.93 -15.65 6.25
C LEU A 310 5.38 -14.42 5.51
N SER A 311 4.13 -14.48 5.06
CA SER A 311 3.42 -13.38 4.39
C SER A 311 2.85 -12.34 5.36
N SER A 312 2.83 -12.65 6.66
CA SER A 312 2.22 -11.76 7.66
C SER A 312 2.84 -10.35 7.77
N PRO A 313 4.14 -10.09 7.48
CA PRO A 313 4.64 -8.72 7.32
C PRO A 313 3.94 -7.97 6.18
N GLY A 314 3.77 -8.62 5.02
CA GLY A 314 3.12 -8.06 3.84
C GLY A 314 1.63 -7.82 4.06
N LEU A 315 0.94 -8.75 4.73
CA LEU A 315 -0.46 -8.56 5.17
C LEU A 315 -0.60 -7.38 6.13
N ILE A 316 0.25 -7.28 7.15
CA ILE A 316 0.22 -6.18 8.13
C ILE A 316 0.61 -4.83 7.48
N ALA A 317 1.53 -4.82 6.52
CA ALA A 317 1.88 -3.64 5.73
C ALA A 317 0.73 -3.19 4.81
N GLY A 318 0.14 -4.12 4.06
CA GLY A 318 -1.01 -3.86 3.21
C GLY A 318 -2.21 -3.34 4.00
N ALA A 319 -2.51 -3.95 5.15
CA ALA A 319 -3.56 -3.50 6.06
C ALA A 319 -3.36 -2.02 6.49
N ALA A 320 -2.16 -1.66 6.91
CA ALA A 320 -1.86 -0.32 7.39
C ALA A 320 -1.91 0.73 6.27
N ILE A 321 -1.44 0.38 5.07
CA ILE A 321 -1.51 1.26 3.89
C ILE A 321 -2.97 1.48 3.50
N ALA A 322 -3.76 0.40 3.34
CA ALA A 322 -5.18 0.50 2.99
C ALA A 322 -6.00 1.26 4.06
N PHE A 323 -5.66 1.12 5.34
CA PHE A 323 -6.29 1.85 6.45
C PHE A 323 -6.00 3.35 6.40
N VAL A 324 -4.74 3.77 6.23
CA VAL A 324 -4.36 5.19 6.15
C VAL A 324 -4.92 5.84 4.89
N SER A 325 -4.82 5.18 3.74
CA SER A 325 -5.44 5.66 2.49
C SER A 325 -6.97 5.70 2.57
N GLY A 326 -7.60 4.74 3.27
CA GLY A 326 -9.05 4.69 3.48
C GLY A 326 -9.57 5.80 4.41
N ILE A 327 -8.89 6.07 5.52
CA ILE A 327 -9.20 7.21 6.42
C ILE A 327 -9.07 8.55 5.68
N GLY A 328 -8.05 8.67 4.83
CA GLY A 328 -7.74 9.90 4.13
C GLY A 328 -8.54 10.16 2.86
N ASN A 329 -9.40 9.24 2.44
CA ASN A 329 -10.06 9.31 1.15
C ASN A 329 -11.21 10.33 1.17
N PHE A 330 -11.10 11.39 0.36
CA PHE A 330 -12.22 12.31 0.13
C PHE A 330 -13.17 11.79 -0.97
N GLY A 331 -12.63 11.35 -2.11
CA GLY A 331 -13.42 11.11 -3.34
C GLY A 331 -14.53 10.06 -3.23
N ILE A 332 -14.30 8.91 -2.58
CA ILE A 332 -15.33 7.88 -2.43
C ILE A 332 -16.43 8.31 -1.43
N PRO A 333 -16.09 8.79 -0.21
CA PRO A 333 -17.09 9.34 0.70
C PRO A 333 -17.80 10.60 0.21
N ALA A 334 -17.21 11.41 -0.68
CA ALA A 334 -17.88 12.55 -1.28
C ALA A 334 -19.07 12.10 -2.13
N ILE A 335 -18.82 11.29 -3.17
CA ILE A 335 -19.83 10.84 -4.15
C ILE A 335 -20.89 9.91 -3.51
N LEU A 336 -20.50 9.01 -2.59
CA LEU A 336 -21.46 8.08 -1.96
C LEU A 336 -22.09 8.60 -0.66
N GLY A 337 -21.42 9.54 0.02
CA GLY A 337 -21.76 9.94 1.39
C GLY A 337 -22.50 11.28 1.46
N ILE A 338 -22.09 12.29 0.69
CA ILE A 338 -22.73 13.62 0.72
C ILE A 338 -24.21 13.53 0.28
N PRO A 339 -24.59 12.87 -0.84
CA PRO A 339 -26.00 12.68 -1.22
C PRO A 339 -26.83 11.88 -0.20
N ALA A 340 -26.16 11.17 0.72
CA ALA A 340 -26.79 10.33 1.75
C ALA A 340 -26.80 11.00 3.14
N SER A 341 -26.24 12.21 3.30
CA SER A 341 -25.91 12.82 4.60
C SER A 341 -25.02 11.94 5.51
N ILE A 342 -24.19 11.08 4.90
CA ILE A 342 -23.21 10.21 5.58
C ILE A 342 -21.82 10.84 5.43
N GLU A 343 -21.56 11.90 6.20
CA GLU A 343 -20.22 12.49 6.24
C GLU A 343 -19.19 11.55 6.87
N THR A 344 -17.95 11.62 6.39
CA THR A 344 -16.73 11.13 7.04
C THR A 344 -15.86 12.32 7.48
N LEU A 345 -14.79 12.11 8.24
CA LEU A 345 -13.94 13.22 8.68
C LEU A 345 -13.35 14.03 7.50
N PRO A 346 -12.91 13.42 6.36
CA PRO A 346 -12.53 14.18 5.19
C PRO A 346 -13.63 15.06 4.57
N THR A 347 -14.88 14.57 4.50
CA THR A 347 -15.98 15.37 3.92
C THR A 347 -16.49 16.43 4.88
N LEU A 348 -16.48 16.17 6.20
CA LEU A 348 -16.79 17.18 7.23
C LEU A 348 -15.77 18.33 7.23
N ILE A 349 -14.48 18.04 6.99
CA ILE A 349 -13.47 19.09 6.80
C ILE A 349 -13.80 19.94 5.57
N PHE A 350 -14.26 19.32 4.47
CA PHE A 350 -14.67 20.03 3.26
C PHE A 350 -15.92 20.90 3.48
N SER A 351 -16.98 20.37 4.09
CA SER A 351 -18.21 21.13 4.39
C SER A 351 -17.96 22.28 5.37
N ARG A 352 -17.09 22.09 6.38
CA ARG A 352 -16.66 23.14 7.33
C ARG A 352 -15.70 24.17 6.74
N PHE A 353 -14.98 23.82 5.67
CA PHE A 353 -14.17 24.78 4.92
C PHE A 353 -15.05 25.63 3.99
N ALA A 354 -16.01 25.00 3.30
CA ALA A 354 -16.94 25.66 2.38
C ALA A 354 -17.94 26.62 3.06
N SER A 355 -18.12 26.55 4.38
CA SER A 355 -19.03 27.44 5.14
C SER A 355 -18.46 28.81 5.51
N PHE A 356 -17.14 29.02 5.35
CA PHE A 356 -16.45 30.31 5.57
C PHE A 356 -16.75 31.02 6.92
N GLY A 357 -16.86 30.26 8.01
CA GLY A 357 -17.03 30.80 9.36
C GLY A 357 -15.76 31.47 9.92
N SER A 358 -15.92 32.36 10.91
CA SER A 358 -14.81 33.03 11.60
C SER A 358 -13.87 32.04 12.32
N SER A 359 -14.42 30.93 12.81
CA SER A 359 -13.74 29.83 13.48
C SER A 359 -13.11 28.80 12.52
N THR A 360 -13.54 28.74 11.26
CA THR A 360 -13.30 27.62 10.31
C THR A 360 -11.86 27.11 10.30
N PHE A 361 -10.85 27.99 10.27
CA PHE A 361 -9.43 27.58 10.25
C PHE A 361 -9.01 26.79 11.50
N GLY A 362 -9.57 27.10 12.67
CA GLY A 362 -9.36 26.35 13.90
C GLY A 362 -10.08 24.99 13.87
N GLU A 363 -11.31 24.96 13.38
CA GLU A 363 -12.12 23.73 13.27
C GLU A 363 -11.46 22.69 12.36
N ILE A 364 -11.06 23.10 11.14
CA ILE A 364 -10.38 22.19 10.20
C ILE A 364 -9.01 21.77 10.71
N ALA A 365 -8.31 22.59 11.49
CA ALA A 365 -7.03 22.23 12.13
C ALA A 365 -7.22 21.13 13.19
N VAL A 366 -8.25 21.25 14.03
CA VAL A 366 -8.61 20.27 15.06
C VAL A 366 -9.07 18.96 14.42
N LEU A 367 -9.98 19.02 13.42
CA LEU A 367 -10.44 17.84 12.68
C LEU A 367 -9.29 17.15 11.91
N SER A 368 -8.39 17.90 11.29
CA SER A 368 -7.21 17.34 10.61
C SER A 368 -6.23 16.72 11.60
N THR A 369 -6.07 17.31 12.78
CA THR A 369 -5.25 16.74 13.87
C THR A 369 -5.86 15.42 14.36
N LEU A 370 -7.19 15.33 14.48
CA LEU A 370 -7.89 14.08 14.80
C LEU A 370 -7.63 12.99 13.75
N ILE A 371 -7.75 13.30 12.45
CA ILE A 371 -7.40 12.37 11.37
C ILE A 371 -5.93 11.91 11.45
N ALA A 372 -5.00 12.85 11.71
CA ALA A 372 -3.58 12.54 11.84
C ALA A 372 -3.31 11.60 13.03
N LEU A 373 -3.96 11.82 14.18
CA LEU A 373 -3.85 10.98 15.37
C LEU A 373 -4.39 9.57 15.15
N ILE A 374 -5.53 9.41 14.46
CA ILE A 374 -6.09 8.08 14.15
C ILE A 374 -5.17 7.34 13.16
N SER A 375 -4.65 8.04 12.14
CA SER A 375 -3.69 7.49 11.18
C SER A 375 -2.40 7.02 11.88
N ALA A 376 -1.84 7.86 12.76
CA ALA A 376 -0.67 7.52 13.57
C ALA A 376 -0.95 6.35 14.53
N ALA A 377 -2.14 6.27 15.13
CA ALA A 377 -2.54 5.14 15.98
C ALA A 377 -2.58 3.81 15.20
N GLY A 378 -3.06 3.82 13.95
CA GLY A 378 -3.02 2.66 13.06
C GLY A 378 -1.59 2.21 12.73
N LEU A 379 -0.71 3.15 12.36
CA LEU A 379 0.70 2.88 12.10
C LEU A 379 1.46 2.40 13.36
N LEU A 380 1.10 2.89 14.56
CA LEU A 380 1.65 2.39 15.82
C LEU A 380 1.14 1.00 16.18
N LEU A 381 -0.13 0.67 15.86
CA LEU A 381 -0.68 -0.67 16.01
C LEU A 381 0.01 -1.67 15.07
N GLN A 382 0.21 -1.28 13.81
CA GLN A 382 1.01 -2.03 12.83
C GLN A 382 2.42 -2.32 13.35
N GLN A 383 3.14 -1.30 13.84
CA GLN A 383 4.48 -1.47 14.40
C GLN A 383 4.49 -2.41 15.62
N ARG A 384 3.48 -2.36 16.49
CA ARG A 384 3.33 -3.30 17.62
C ARG A 384 3.07 -4.74 17.16
N ALA A 385 2.27 -4.94 16.11
CA ALA A 385 2.01 -6.26 15.53
C ALA A 385 3.27 -6.87 14.90
N LEU A 386 4.07 -6.08 14.19
CA LEU A 386 5.34 -6.52 13.60
C LEU A 386 6.42 -6.81 14.65
N LYS A 387 6.50 -6.05 15.75
CA LYS A 387 7.57 -6.14 16.76
C LYS A 387 7.70 -7.51 17.45
N ARG A 388 6.67 -8.37 17.42
CA ARG A 388 6.66 -9.68 18.09
C ARG A 388 7.20 -10.85 17.25
N ARG A 389 7.67 -10.63 16.03
CA ARG A 389 8.13 -11.69 15.11
C ARG A 389 9.44 -11.28 14.44
N ASP A 390 10.47 -12.12 14.59
CA ASP A 390 11.80 -11.84 14.05
C ASP A 390 11.95 -12.45 12.64
N TYR A 391 11.43 -11.73 11.64
CA TYR A 391 11.40 -12.18 10.23
C TYR A 391 12.79 -12.12 9.54
N ARG A 392 13.85 -12.53 10.23
CA ARG A 392 15.21 -12.62 9.67
C ARG A 392 15.36 -13.93 8.89
N LEU A 393 15.01 -13.84 7.61
CA LEU A 393 15.02 -14.96 6.68
C LEU A 393 16.44 -15.22 6.18
N ILE A 394 16.90 -16.45 6.33
CA ILE A 394 18.18 -16.97 5.83
C ILE A 394 17.82 -18.03 4.80
N GLY A 395 18.29 -17.87 3.57
CA GLY A 395 17.96 -18.74 2.43
C GLY A 395 17.94 -17.98 1.11
N LEU A 396 17.65 -18.68 0.01
CA LEU A 396 17.56 -18.05 -1.32
C LEU A 396 16.17 -17.40 -1.52
N ALA A 397 16.15 -16.08 -1.72
CA ALA A 397 14.94 -15.29 -1.89
C ALA A 397 14.26 -15.49 -3.27
N GLY A 398 13.03 -15.00 -3.39
CA GLY A 398 12.31 -14.91 -4.66
C GLY A 398 11.40 -16.10 -4.94
N ALA A 399 10.41 -16.35 -4.09
CA ALA A 399 9.42 -17.42 -4.28
C ALA A 399 8.67 -17.27 -5.63
N ARG A 400 8.85 -18.24 -6.54
CA ARG A 400 8.13 -18.33 -7.82
C ARG A 400 7.23 -19.57 -7.81
N ALA A 401 5.95 -19.39 -8.14
CA ALA A 401 4.98 -20.43 -8.56
C ALA A 401 5.13 -21.79 -7.85
N ALA A 402 4.88 -21.84 -6.54
CA ALA A 402 4.98 -23.07 -5.78
C ALA A 402 3.95 -24.14 -6.23
N PHE A 403 2.67 -23.81 -6.36
CA PHE A 403 1.56 -24.77 -6.47
C PHE A 403 1.08 -24.95 -7.91
N THR A 404 0.99 -26.19 -8.38
CA THR A 404 0.30 -26.55 -9.62
C THR A 404 -1.16 -26.87 -9.33
N LEU A 405 -2.10 -26.19 -9.99
CA LEU A 405 -3.54 -26.35 -9.75
C LEU A 405 -4.18 -27.43 -10.63
N GLY A 406 -3.52 -27.82 -11.73
CA GLY A 406 -4.03 -28.84 -12.65
C GLY A 406 -5.43 -28.47 -13.18
N ARG A 407 -6.43 -29.33 -12.96
CA ARG A 407 -7.83 -29.07 -13.36
C ARG A 407 -8.44 -27.85 -12.66
N MET A 408 -8.02 -27.55 -11.43
CA MET A 408 -8.52 -26.38 -10.68
C MET A 408 -7.96 -25.05 -11.22
N ARG A 409 -6.98 -25.07 -12.12
CA ARG A 409 -6.40 -23.85 -12.70
C ARG A 409 -7.46 -23.03 -13.45
N PHE A 410 -8.33 -23.70 -14.22
CA PHE A 410 -9.45 -23.03 -14.92
C PHE A 410 -10.44 -22.40 -13.93
N ALA A 411 -10.78 -23.07 -12.83
CA ALA A 411 -11.69 -22.54 -11.82
C ALA A 411 -11.10 -21.30 -11.11
N ALA A 412 -9.79 -21.30 -10.83
CA ALA A 412 -9.09 -20.14 -10.28
C ALA A 412 -8.97 -18.99 -11.29
N GLU A 413 -8.64 -19.30 -12.56
CA GLU A 413 -8.61 -18.33 -13.66
C GLU A 413 -9.98 -17.66 -13.84
N ALA A 414 -11.06 -18.45 -13.94
CA ALA A 414 -12.43 -17.97 -14.05
C ALA A 414 -12.86 -17.13 -12.84
N LEU A 415 -12.55 -17.56 -11.60
CA LEU A 415 -12.88 -16.80 -10.40
C LEU A 415 -12.23 -15.41 -10.39
N LEU A 416 -10.92 -15.32 -10.69
CA LEU A 416 -10.23 -14.03 -10.73
C LEU A 416 -10.74 -13.12 -11.86
N TRP A 417 -11.02 -13.68 -13.04
CA TRP A 417 -11.58 -12.90 -14.15
C TRP A 417 -13.03 -12.44 -13.89
N THR A 418 -13.87 -13.26 -13.25
CA THR A 418 -15.22 -12.84 -12.82
C THR A 418 -15.16 -11.75 -11.76
N ILE A 419 -14.23 -11.84 -10.80
CA ILE A 419 -14.04 -10.76 -9.81
C ILE A 419 -13.56 -9.47 -10.50
N LEU A 420 -12.61 -9.52 -11.44
CA LEU A 420 -12.22 -8.33 -12.23
C LEU A 420 -13.38 -7.80 -13.07
N ALA A 421 -14.19 -8.67 -13.67
CA ALA A 421 -15.35 -8.26 -14.46
C ALA A 421 -16.37 -7.48 -13.60
N LEU A 422 -16.64 -7.94 -12.39
CA LEU A 422 -17.56 -7.29 -11.46
C LEU A 422 -16.98 -6.02 -10.79
N LEU A 423 -15.68 -6.02 -10.44
CA LEU A 423 -15.07 -4.91 -9.69
C LEU A 423 -14.56 -3.76 -10.56
N LEU A 424 -14.33 -4.00 -11.86
CA LEU A 424 -13.75 -3.03 -12.80
C LEU A 424 -14.54 -2.91 -14.10
N VAL A 425 -14.82 -4.02 -14.79
CA VAL A 425 -15.38 -3.96 -16.16
C VAL A 425 -16.84 -3.50 -16.15
N ALA A 426 -17.69 -4.06 -15.29
CA ALA A 426 -19.10 -3.67 -15.20
C ALA A 426 -19.29 -2.20 -14.74
N PRO A 427 -18.54 -1.68 -13.74
CA PRO A 427 -18.52 -0.25 -13.43
C PRO A 427 -18.12 0.63 -14.61
N LEU A 428 -17.05 0.27 -15.33
CA LEU A 428 -16.59 1.07 -16.47
C LEU A 428 -17.55 1.01 -17.66
N LEU A 429 -18.20 -0.12 -17.92
CA LEU A 429 -19.25 -0.23 -18.93
C LEU A 429 -20.48 0.61 -18.56
N ALA A 430 -20.84 0.69 -17.27
CA ALA A 430 -21.94 1.53 -16.81
C ALA A 430 -21.61 3.04 -16.90
N LEU A 431 -20.38 3.43 -16.53
CA LEU A 431 -19.87 4.80 -16.71
C LEU A 431 -19.87 5.22 -18.19
N VAL A 432 -19.43 4.33 -19.08
CA VAL A 432 -19.49 4.56 -20.54
C VAL A 432 -20.93 4.64 -21.02
N ALA A 433 -21.83 3.76 -20.56
CA ALA A 433 -23.24 3.83 -20.91
C ALA A 433 -23.89 5.16 -20.47
N SER A 434 -23.51 5.70 -19.31
CA SER A 434 -24.02 6.98 -18.82
C SER A 434 -23.45 8.17 -19.60
N SER A 435 -22.16 8.15 -19.94
CA SER A 435 -21.53 9.18 -20.80
C SER A 435 -22.07 9.29 -22.23
N LEU A 436 -22.86 8.30 -22.66
CA LEU A 436 -23.43 8.19 -24.01
C LEU A 436 -24.92 8.56 -24.08
N VAL A 437 -25.50 9.07 -22.98
CA VAL A 437 -26.94 9.29 -22.83
C VAL A 437 -27.22 10.78 -22.54
N PRO A 438 -28.30 11.38 -23.11
CA PRO A 438 -28.50 12.84 -23.10
C PRO A 438 -28.97 13.41 -21.75
N ALA A 439 -29.37 12.58 -20.80
CA ALA A 439 -29.87 13.01 -19.49
C ALA A 439 -29.85 11.86 -18.47
N TYR A 440 -29.68 12.22 -17.20
CA TYR A 440 -29.77 11.29 -16.07
C TYR A 440 -31.03 10.42 -16.13
N GLY A 441 -30.86 9.11 -16.04
CA GLY A 441 -31.98 8.17 -15.94
C GLY A 441 -32.61 7.72 -17.26
N VAL A 442 -32.15 8.18 -18.42
CA VAL A 442 -32.60 7.69 -19.74
C VAL A 442 -31.92 6.34 -20.06
N PRO A 443 -32.61 5.34 -20.64
CA PRO A 443 -31.99 4.10 -21.09
C PRO A 443 -31.11 4.31 -22.33
N LEU A 444 -30.04 3.52 -22.48
CA LEU A 444 -29.16 3.54 -23.67
C LEU A 444 -29.74 2.70 -24.83
N SER A 445 -30.42 3.33 -25.79
CA SER A 445 -30.80 2.72 -27.07
C SER A 445 -30.01 3.36 -28.22
N PHE A 446 -30.18 2.85 -29.44
CA PHE A 446 -29.62 3.49 -30.65
C PHE A 446 -30.20 4.89 -30.90
N ASP A 447 -31.39 5.18 -30.38
CA ASP A 447 -32.11 6.45 -30.52
C ASP A 447 -31.68 7.48 -29.46
N THR A 448 -31.25 7.02 -28.28
CA THR A 448 -30.76 7.89 -27.19
C THR A 448 -29.24 8.04 -27.17
N MET A 449 -28.48 7.16 -27.83
CA MET A 449 -27.02 7.23 -27.84
C MET A 449 -26.52 8.52 -28.50
N THR A 450 -25.75 9.31 -27.75
CA THR A 450 -25.24 10.62 -28.17
C THR A 450 -23.81 10.88 -27.70
N LEU A 451 -23.12 11.80 -28.38
CA LEU A 451 -21.81 12.32 -27.97
C LEU A 451 -21.88 13.79 -27.49
N ASN A 452 -23.09 14.33 -27.27
CA ASN A 452 -23.31 15.73 -26.87
C ASN A 452 -22.51 16.11 -25.61
N ALA A 453 -22.46 15.23 -24.59
CA ALA A 453 -21.71 15.46 -23.36
C ALA A 453 -20.22 15.74 -23.64
N TYR A 454 -19.57 14.93 -24.50
CA TYR A 454 -18.19 15.15 -24.92
C TYR A 454 -18.03 16.47 -25.69
N GLY A 455 -19.00 16.83 -26.55
CA GLY A 455 -18.98 18.09 -27.27
C GLY A 455 -19.04 19.32 -26.34
N GLU A 456 -19.90 19.26 -25.33
CA GLU A 456 -20.05 20.31 -24.31
C GLU A 456 -18.76 20.46 -23.49
N ILE A 457 -18.23 19.34 -23.00
CA ILE A 457 -17.01 19.26 -22.18
C ILE A 457 -15.76 19.75 -22.90
N LEU A 458 -15.57 19.36 -24.17
CA LEU A 458 -14.34 19.61 -24.91
C LEU A 458 -14.30 21.00 -25.58
N PHE A 459 -15.46 21.55 -25.95
CA PHE A 459 -15.52 22.75 -26.81
C PHE A 459 -16.28 23.94 -26.22
N ARG A 460 -17.11 23.75 -25.18
CA ARG A 460 -17.95 24.82 -24.60
C ARG A 460 -17.62 25.11 -23.14
N GLN A 461 -17.36 24.09 -22.32
CA GLN A 461 -17.00 24.26 -20.91
C GLN A 461 -15.55 24.73 -20.73
N SER A 462 -15.37 26.05 -20.60
CA SER A 462 -14.09 26.68 -20.27
C SER A 462 -13.46 26.15 -18.97
N MET A 463 -14.29 25.79 -17.98
CA MET A 463 -13.84 25.18 -16.72
C MET A 463 -13.12 23.84 -16.97
N THR A 464 -13.62 22.99 -17.87
CA THR A 464 -13.04 21.65 -18.07
C THR A 464 -11.73 21.71 -18.87
N LEU A 465 -11.64 22.60 -19.85
CA LEU A 465 -10.37 22.92 -20.53
C LEU A 465 -9.33 23.53 -19.57
N THR A 466 -9.78 24.31 -18.59
CA THR A 466 -8.92 24.86 -17.52
C THR A 466 -8.44 23.75 -16.57
N ALA A 467 -9.35 22.88 -16.13
CA ALA A 467 -9.04 21.74 -15.27
C ALA A 467 -8.05 20.75 -15.91
N LEU A 468 -8.20 20.47 -17.21
CA LEU A 468 -7.28 19.65 -17.99
C LEU A 468 -5.88 20.27 -18.07
N LYS A 469 -5.78 21.55 -18.44
CA LYS A 469 -4.51 22.29 -18.49
C LYS A 469 -3.81 22.32 -17.12
N ASN A 470 -4.55 22.60 -16.07
CA ASN A 470 -4.05 22.67 -14.70
C ASN A 470 -3.57 21.30 -14.19
N SER A 471 -4.35 20.22 -14.37
CA SER A 471 -3.90 18.86 -14.00
C SER A 471 -2.65 18.45 -14.75
N LEU A 472 -2.57 18.68 -16.06
CA LEU A 472 -1.39 18.33 -16.86
C LEU A 472 -0.16 19.17 -16.47
N PHE A 473 -0.33 20.47 -16.21
CA PHE A 473 0.72 21.34 -15.70
C PHE A 473 1.22 20.88 -14.32
N LEU A 474 0.31 20.71 -13.36
CA LEU A 474 0.62 20.28 -11.99
C LEU A 474 1.30 18.92 -11.96
N ALA A 475 0.81 17.95 -12.74
CA ALA A 475 1.40 16.62 -12.82
C ALA A 475 2.80 16.66 -13.43
N SER A 476 3.01 17.40 -14.52
CA SER A 476 4.31 17.54 -15.18
C SER A 476 5.32 18.28 -14.30
N ALA A 477 4.91 19.40 -13.70
CA ALA A 477 5.73 20.22 -12.83
C ALA A 477 6.10 19.49 -11.53
N ALA A 478 5.16 18.73 -10.94
CA ALA A 478 5.45 17.87 -9.79
C ALA A 478 6.44 16.76 -10.16
N ALA A 479 6.18 16.03 -11.25
CA ALA A 479 6.97 14.89 -11.68
C ALA A 479 8.43 15.26 -12.00
N VAL A 480 8.65 16.33 -12.77
CA VAL A 480 10.00 16.78 -13.14
C VAL A 480 10.65 17.58 -12.02
N GLY A 481 9.91 18.48 -11.37
CA GLY A 481 10.42 19.35 -10.31
C GLY A 481 10.89 18.59 -9.07
N LEU A 482 10.25 17.45 -8.75
CA LEU A 482 10.71 16.60 -7.64
C LEU A 482 12.12 16.05 -7.83
N LEU A 483 12.56 15.75 -9.06
CA LEU A 483 13.91 15.23 -9.31
C LEU A 483 15.01 16.20 -8.84
N ALA A 484 14.76 17.51 -8.90
CA ALA A 484 15.68 18.53 -8.41
C ALA A 484 15.90 18.47 -6.88
N VAL A 485 14.98 17.84 -6.14
CA VAL A 485 15.11 17.59 -4.69
C VAL A 485 15.50 16.13 -4.42
N THR A 486 14.87 15.17 -5.10
CA THR A 486 15.01 13.73 -4.80
C THR A 486 16.30 13.10 -5.32
N VAL A 487 16.90 13.61 -6.40
CA VAL A 487 18.25 13.14 -6.82
C VAL A 487 19.32 13.60 -5.82
N PRO A 488 19.42 14.89 -5.43
CA PRO A 488 20.27 15.32 -4.32
C PRO A 488 19.98 14.63 -2.98
N ALA A 489 18.70 14.41 -2.63
CA ALA A 489 18.34 13.71 -1.40
C ALA A 489 18.72 12.23 -1.42
N GLY A 490 18.48 11.53 -2.54
CA GLY A 490 18.86 10.13 -2.73
C GLY A 490 20.37 9.94 -2.60
N TYR A 491 21.15 10.82 -3.23
CA TYR A 491 22.60 10.87 -3.10
C TYR A 491 23.03 10.99 -1.62
N LEU A 492 22.58 12.04 -0.93
CA LEU A 492 22.91 12.30 0.48
C LEU A 492 22.45 11.15 1.41
N LEU A 493 21.31 10.52 1.14
CA LEU A 493 20.79 9.41 1.94
C LEU A 493 21.54 8.10 1.70
N VAL A 494 22.23 7.94 0.57
CA VAL A 494 23.11 6.79 0.31
C VAL A 494 24.53 7.04 0.86
N THR A 495 25.13 8.20 0.59
CA THR A 495 26.50 8.53 1.04
C THR A 495 26.60 8.79 2.54
N ARG A 496 25.69 9.59 3.12
CA ARG A 496 25.81 10.03 4.52
C ARG A 496 25.29 9.00 5.52
N ARG A 497 25.97 8.94 6.66
CA ARG A 497 25.56 8.16 7.84
C ARG A 497 25.55 9.09 9.07
N GLY A 498 24.48 9.06 9.86
CA GLY A 498 24.35 9.90 11.05
C GLY A 498 22.91 10.30 11.37
N ARG A 499 22.72 11.07 12.46
CA ARG A 499 21.40 11.52 12.92
C ARG A 499 20.67 12.37 11.87
N LEU A 500 21.39 13.26 11.17
CA LEU A 500 20.80 14.17 10.19
C LEU A 500 20.22 13.43 8.97
N ALA A 501 20.94 12.46 8.41
CA ALA A 501 20.41 11.61 7.32
C ALA A 501 19.18 10.81 7.77
N SER A 502 19.17 10.30 9.02
CA SER A 502 17.97 9.67 9.58
C SER A 502 16.82 10.65 9.79
N LEU A 503 17.07 11.94 10.06
CA LEU A 503 16.03 12.96 10.17
C LEU A 503 15.48 13.34 8.79
N MET A 504 16.33 13.47 7.78
CA MET A 504 15.91 13.73 6.40
C MET A 504 15.02 12.61 5.86
N ALA A 505 15.38 11.34 6.08
CA ALA A 505 14.53 10.20 5.71
C ALA A 505 13.14 10.27 6.38
N ILE A 506 13.09 10.55 7.68
CA ILE A 506 11.82 10.73 8.42
C ILE A 506 11.00 11.88 7.81
N LEU A 507 11.61 13.05 7.60
CA LEU A 507 10.89 14.23 7.09
C LEU A 507 10.35 14.00 5.68
N ILE A 508 11.03 13.23 4.83
CA ILE A 508 10.55 12.88 3.49
C ILE A 508 9.39 11.88 3.54
N GLU A 509 9.41 10.90 4.47
CA GLU A 509 8.34 9.90 4.57
C GLU A 509 7.07 10.40 5.27
N ILE A 510 7.16 11.39 6.18
CA ILE A 510 6.01 11.88 6.96
C ILE A 510 4.84 12.40 6.10
N PRO A 511 5.01 13.28 5.10
CA PRO A 511 3.89 13.79 4.30
C PRO A 511 3.10 12.69 3.60
N TYR A 512 3.79 11.67 3.07
CA TYR A 512 3.17 10.51 2.43
C TYR A 512 2.51 9.55 3.43
N ALA A 513 2.96 9.55 4.70
CA ALA A 513 2.34 8.77 5.78
C ALA A 513 1.10 9.45 6.39
N LEU A 514 0.79 10.68 5.98
CA LEU A 514 -0.42 11.42 6.38
C LEU A 514 -1.45 11.43 5.25
N PRO A 515 -2.75 11.37 5.56
CA PRO A 515 -3.82 11.67 4.62
C PRO A 515 -3.65 12.98 3.85
N GLY A 516 -3.95 12.94 2.54
CA GLY A 516 -3.89 14.13 1.67
C GLY A 516 -4.75 15.29 2.18
N ILE A 517 -5.90 15.01 2.79
CA ILE A 517 -6.80 16.03 3.36
C ILE A 517 -6.12 16.80 4.52
N VAL A 518 -5.35 16.10 5.35
CA VAL A 518 -4.58 16.69 6.47
C VAL A 518 -3.43 17.53 5.93
N LEU A 519 -2.77 17.07 4.87
CA LEU A 519 -1.68 17.79 4.23
C LEU A 519 -2.20 19.06 3.52
N ALA A 520 -3.36 18.99 2.87
CA ALA A 520 -4.01 20.16 2.28
C ALA A 520 -4.33 21.23 3.34
N VAL A 521 -4.98 20.86 4.45
CA VAL A 521 -5.24 21.79 5.56
C VAL A 521 -3.93 22.32 6.17
N ALA A 522 -2.88 21.51 6.26
CA ALA A 522 -1.56 21.98 6.68
C ALA A 522 -0.97 23.04 5.73
N PHE A 523 -1.17 22.91 4.42
CA PHE A 523 -0.79 23.93 3.43
C PHE A 523 -1.66 25.19 3.52
N ILE A 524 -2.98 25.06 3.72
CA ILE A 524 -3.88 26.21 3.99
C ILE A 524 -3.36 27.00 5.20
N LEU A 525 -3.14 26.36 6.33
CA LEU A 525 -2.70 27.01 7.59
C LEU A 525 -1.25 27.52 7.52
N ALA A 526 -0.44 27.02 6.59
CA ALA A 526 0.90 27.53 6.33
C ALA A 526 0.90 28.83 5.51
N PHE A 527 0.04 28.92 4.48
CA PHE A 527 0.14 29.95 3.44
C PHE A 527 -1.07 30.90 3.32
N ALA A 528 -2.18 30.67 4.02
CA ALA A 528 -3.32 31.60 4.04
C ALA A 528 -2.93 32.98 4.62
N ALA A 529 -2.06 33.00 5.63
CA ALA A 529 -1.35 34.22 6.04
C ALA A 529 -0.15 34.47 5.09
N PRO A 530 0.14 35.73 4.69
CA PRO A 530 1.32 36.07 3.90
C PRO A 530 2.63 35.58 4.54
N LEU A 531 3.60 35.21 3.70
CA LEU A 531 4.91 34.77 4.18
C LEU A 531 5.65 35.92 4.87
N PRO A 532 6.09 35.78 6.14
CA PRO A 532 6.56 36.90 6.96
C PRO A 532 7.89 37.54 6.49
N LEU A 533 8.57 36.92 5.51
CA LEU A 533 9.80 37.43 4.89
C LEU A 533 9.57 38.04 3.49
N ILE A 534 8.38 37.86 2.89
CA ILE A 534 8.11 38.16 1.47
C ILE A 534 6.86 39.03 1.30
N GLY A 535 5.91 39.02 2.25
CA GLY A 535 4.65 39.77 2.18
C GLY A 535 3.62 39.18 1.20
N VAL A 536 3.99 38.15 0.43
CA VAL A 536 3.13 37.46 -0.53
C VAL A 536 2.53 36.20 0.09
N SER A 537 1.25 35.94 -0.19
CA SER A 537 0.61 34.63 0.00
C SER A 537 0.53 33.91 -1.36
N ILE A 538 0.70 32.59 -1.35
CA ILE A 538 0.44 31.72 -2.52
C ILE A 538 -0.95 31.07 -2.48
N TYR A 539 -1.74 31.33 -1.43
CA TYR A 539 -3.09 30.82 -1.27
C TYR A 539 -4.02 31.27 -2.40
N GLY A 540 -4.93 30.42 -2.83
CA GLY A 540 -5.79 30.64 -4.00
C GLY A 540 -5.07 30.56 -5.37
N THR A 541 -3.75 30.41 -5.42
CA THR A 541 -2.98 30.27 -6.67
C THR A 541 -2.62 28.82 -6.94
N ILE A 542 -2.40 28.44 -8.21
CA ILE A 542 -2.00 27.07 -8.59
C ILE A 542 -0.69 26.59 -7.92
N TRP A 543 0.13 27.53 -7.43
CA TRP A 543 1.39 27.24 -6.76
C TRP A 543 1.23 26.61 -5.38
N ILE A 544 0.12 26.84 -4.65
CA ILE A 544 -0.13 26.14 -3.38
C ILE A 544 -0.43 24.65 -3.62
N ILE A 545 -1.16 24.34 -4.70
CA ILE A 545 -1.44 22.95 -5.11
C ILE A 545 -0.12 22.28 -5.53
N LEU A 546 0.72 22.95 -6.33
CA LEU A 546 2.03 22.40 -6.73
C LEU A 546 2.96 22.17 -5.53
N ALA A 547 3.00 23.09 -4.56
CA ALA A 547 3.81 22.93 -3.35
C ALA A 547 3.28 21.78 -2.47
N ALA A 548 1.97 21.60 -2.39
CA ALA A 548 1.36 20.46 -1.69
C ALA A 548 1.63 19.13 -2.42
N TYR A 549 1.64 19.10 -3.76
CA TYR A 549 2.05 17.93 -4.55
C TYR A 549 3.53 17.60 -4.35
N PHE A 550 4.42 18.61 -4.32
CA PHE A 550 5.83 18.44 -3.99
C PHE A 550 6.04 17.86 -2.59
N SER A 551 5.14 18.11 -1.63
CA SER A 551 5.15 17.46 -0.32
C SER A 551 4.63 16.02 -0.40
N SER A 552 3.42 15.85 -0.94
CA SER A 552 2.68 14.57 -1.05
C SER A 552 3.49 13.47 -1.72
N PHE A 553 4.18 13.80 -2.83
CA PHE A 553 4.81 12.82 -3.72
C PHE A 553 6.34 12.72 -3.55
N LEU A 554 6.93 13.46 -2.59
CA LEU A 554 8.38 13.46 -2.32
C LEU A 554 8.93 12.04 -2.05
N ALA A 555 8.25 11.29 -1.19
CA ALA A 555 8.59 9.90 -0.88
C ALA A 555 8.31 8.91 -2.02
N VAL A 556 7.44 9.28 -2.97
CA VAL A 556 7.14 8.46 -4.16
C VAL A 556 8.27 8.60 -5.17
N SER A 557 8.67 9.85 -5.49
CA SER A 557 9.79 10.15 -6.38
C SER A 557 11.14 9.62 -5.84
N LEU A 558 11.38 9.73 -4.53
CA LEU A 558 12.65 9.30 -3.95
C LEU A 558 12.91 7.79 -4.08
N LYS A 559 11.88 6.94 -4.03
CA LYS A 559 12.06 5.47 -3.93
C LYS A 559 12.76 4.86 -5.16
N PRO A 560 12.35 5.10 -6.42
CA PRO A 560 13.08 4.63 -7.59
C PRO A 560 14.51 5.18 -7.67
N VAL A 561 14.68 6.47 -7.41
CA VAL A 561 15.98 7.18 -7.45
C VAL A 561 16.97 6.58 -6.43
N MET A 562 16.53 6.38 -5.19
CA MET A 562 17.32 5.78 -4.12
C MET A 562 17.63 4.30 -4.38
N SER A 563 16.70 3.55 -5.00
CA SER A 563 16.94 2.16 -5.43
C SER A 563 18.06 2.07 -6.46
N ALA A 564 18.10 2.99 -7.43
CA ALA A 564 19.18 3.05 -8.42
C ALA A 564 20.53 3.50 -7.82
N PHE A 565 20.54 4.49 -6.92
CA PHE A 565 21.77 4.87 -6.19
C PHE A 565 22.37 3.71 -5.38
N LEU A 566 21.57 2.76 -4.90
CA LEU A 566 22.05 1.56 -4.20
C LEU A 566 22.60 0.47 -5.14
N GLN A 567 22.40 0.60 -6.46
CA GLN A 567 22.89 -0.33 -7.49
C GLN A 567 24.12 0.20 -8.25
N ILE A 568 24.39 1.50 -8.20
CA ILE A 568 25.57 2.12 -8.82
C ILE A 568 26.83 1.76 -8.01
N ASP A 569 27.86 1.26 -8.68
CA ASP A 569 29.13 0.91 -8.04
C ASP A 569 29.90 2.18 -7.59
N PRO A 570 30.31 2.28 -6.30
CA PRO A 570 31.09 3.40 -5.78
C PRO A 570 32.36 3.74 -6.57
N SER A 571 33.01 2.75 -7.17
CA SER A 571 34.27 2.92 -7.90
C SER A 571 34.13 3.85 -9.11
N LEU A 572 32.94 3.96 -9.71
CA LEU A 572 32.66 4.89 -10.81
C LEU A 572 32.75 6.36 -10.34
N GLU A 573 32.26 6.66 -9.14
CA GLU A 573 32.39 8.01 -8.55
C GLU A 573 33.83 8.28 -8.09
N GLU A 574 34.50 7.28 -7.52
CA GLU A 574 35.86 7.40 -7.01
C GLU A 574 36.89 7.55 -8.15
N ALA A 575 36.77 6.79 -9.25
CA ALA A 575 37.57 6.97 -10.45
C ALA A 575 37.38 8.35 -11.09
N ALA A 576 36.13 8.84 -11.19
CA ALA A 576 35.86 10.19 -11.68
C ALA A 576 36.44 11.27 -10.74
N ARG A 577 36.47 11.02 -9.42
CA ARG A 577 37.07 11.92 -8.42
C ARG A 577 38.61 11.95 -8.54
N LEU A 578 39.25 10.79 -8.80
CA LEU A 578 40.69 10.69 -9.10
C LEU A 578 41.05 11.40 -10.41
N ALA A 579 40.17 11.36 -11.42
CA ALA A 579 40.28 12.14 -12.66
C ALA A 579 39.96 13.65 -12.49
N GLY A 580 39.90 14.16 -11.25
CA GLY A 580 39.72 15.59 -10.96
C GLY A 580 38.29 16.12 -11.18
N ALA A 581 37.28 15.28 -11.37
CA ALA A 581 35.92 15.76 -11.61
C ALA A 581 35.27 16.30 -10.30
N GLY A 582 34.95 17.59 -10.30
CA GLY A 582 34.17 18.23 -9.23
C GLY A 582 32.75 17.64 -9.11
N PHE A 583 32.07 17.91 -7.98
CA PHE A 583 30.76 17.30 -7.66
C PHE A 583 29.72 17.46 -8.79
N LEU A 584 29.55 18.67 -9.35
CA LEU A 584 28.59 18.91 -10.43
C LEU A 584 28.93 18.14 -11.71
N ARG A 585 30.22 17.96 -12.03
CA ARG A 585 30.68 17.17 -13.18
C ARG A 585 30.38 15.68 -12.96
N ARG A 586 30.71 15.14 -11.77
CA ARG A 586 30.40 13.74 -11.41
C ARG A 586 28.89 13.47 -11.40
N MET A 587 28.10 14.42 -10.91
CA MET A 587 26.64 14.32 -10.94
C MET A 587 26.08 14.34 -12.38
N ARG A 588 26.54 15.26 -13.24
CA ARG A 588 26.07 15.41 -14.62
C ARG A 588 26.52 14.28 -15.55
N ASP A 589 27.79 13.90 -15.48
CA ASP A 589 28.44 13.11 -16.54
C ASP A 589 28.56 11.62 -16.18
N VAL A 590 28.38 11.25 -14.90
CA VAL A 590 28.45 9.85 -14.42
C VAL A 590 27.15 9.42 -13.74
N LEU A 591 26.70 10.13 -12.70
CA LEU A 591 25.56 9.68 -11.89
C LEU A 591 24.21 9.85 -12.61
N LEU A 592 23.90 11.05 -13.13
CA LEU A 592 22.61 11.32 -13.79
C LEU A 592 22.33 10.41 -15.00
N PRO A 593 23.29 10.09 -15.89
CA PRO A 593 23.06 9.14 -16.99
C PRO A 593 22.72 7.73 -16.51
N LEU A 594 23.38 7.24 -15.45
CA LEU A 594 23.10 5.93 -14.84
C LEU A 594 21.75 5.93 -14.09
N LEU A 595 21.37 7.05 -13.49
CA LEU A 595 20.09 7.23 -12.79
C LEU A 595 18.91 7.47 -13.75
N ALA A 596 19.16 7.91 -14.99
CA ALA A 596 18.12 8.38 -15.91
C ALA A 596 16.94 7.40 -16.10
N PRO A 597 17.13 6.07 -16.22
CA PRO A 597 16.01 5.11 -16.29
C PRO A 597 15.12 5.12 -15.04
N ALA A 598 15.72 5.25 -13.84
CA ALA A 598 14.99 5.30 -12.57
C ALA A 598 14.42 6.69 -12.26
N ALA A 599 15.06 7.74 -12.75
CA ALA A 599 14.51 9.10 -12.72
C ALA A 599 13.27 9.20 -13.64
N GLY A 600 13.32 8.61 -14.83
CA GLY A 600 12.15 8.47 -15.73
C GLY A 600 11.02 7.67 -15.10
N ALA A 601 11.34 6.53 -14.45
CA ALA A 601 10.38 5.78 -13.65
C ALA A 601 9.71 6.63 -12.55
N SER A 602 10.49 7.43 -11.80
CA SER A 602 9.99 8.37 -10.80
C SER A 602 9.06 9.42 -11.42
N VAL A 603 9.45 10.05 -12.53
CA VAL A 603 8.65 11.05 -13.24
C VAL A 603 7.29 10.49 -13.62
N ILE A 604 7.25 9.35 -14.32
CA ILE A 604 5.97 8.83 -14.84
C ILE A 604 5.06 8.32 -13.71
N LEU A 605 5.64 7.74 -12.64
CA LEU A 605 4.87 7.32 -11.46
C LEU A 605 4.25 8.52 -10.72
N VAL A 606 5.00 9.61 -10.53
CA VAL A 606 4.45 10.84 -9.93
C VAL A 606 3.41 11.48 -10.86
N PHE A 607 3.68 11.55 -12.16
CA PHE A 607 2.75 12.12 -13.13
C PHE A 607 1.39 11.41 -13.11
N LEU A 608 1.38 10.07 -13.12
CA LEU A 608 0.17 9.26 -13.02
C LEU A 608 -0.64 9.55 -11.75
N ILE A 609 0.01 9.68 -10.60
CA ILE A 609 -0.69 9.92 -9.33
C ILE A 609 -1.17 11.38 -9.24
N ALA A 610 -0.34 12.34 -9.66
CA ALA A 610 -0.62 13.77 -9.58
C ALA A 610 -1.69 14.25 -10.59
N ALA A 611 -1.79 13.62 -11.77
CA ALA A 611 -2.81 13.95 -12.77
C ALA A 611 -4.23 13.56 -12.31
N ASN A 612 -4.32 12.55 -11.43
CA ASN A 612 -5.55 11.93 -10.92
C ASN A 612 -5.88 12.34 -9.47
N GLU A 613 -5.15 13.30 -8.92
CA GLU A 613 -5.31 13.77 -7.54
C GLU A 613 -6.58 14.65 -7.39
N LEU A 614 -7.38 14.35 -6.37
CA LEU A 614 -8.54 15.16 -5.94
C LEU A 614 -8.45 15.62 -4.48
N THR A 615 -7.95 14.78 -3.57
CA THR A 615 -8.08 14.98 -2.12
C THR A 615 -7.30 16.19 -1.61
N VAL A 616 -6.13 16.48 -2.20
CA VAL A 616 -5.34 17.67 -1.91
C VAL A 616 -5.90 18.88 -2.68
N SER A 617 -6.30 18.67 -3.94
CA SER A 617 -6.87 19.71 -4.81
C SER A 617 -8.20 20.29 -4.30
N ALA A 618 -9.09 19.45 -3.75
CA ALA A 618 -10.45 19.81 -3.35
C ALA A 618 -10.53 20.90 -2.27
N LEU A 619 -9.49 21.04 -1.44
CA LEU A 619 -9.39 22.11 -0.44
C LEU A 619 -8.46 23.26 -0.87
N LEU A 620 -7.63 23.09 -1.90
CA LEU A 620 -6.61 24.07 -2.32
C LEU A 620 -6.94 24.83 -3.61
N TRP A 621 -7.99 24.40 -4.34
CA TRP A 621 -8.43 25.09 -5.56
C TRP A 621 -9.14 26.41 -5.26
N SER A 622 -9.19 27.25 -6.30
CA SER A 622 -9.90 28.52 -6.37
C SER A 622 -10.28 28.79 -7.84
N VAL A 623 -10.94 29.91 -8.11
CA VAL A 623 -11.36 30.29 -9.47
C VAL A 623 -10.14 30.35 -10.42
N GLY A 624 -10.15 29.49 -11.45
CA GLY A 624 -9.07 29.37 -12.43
C GLY A 624 -8.01 28.32 -12.09
N THR A 625 -8.03 27.73 -10.89
CA THR A 625 -7.05 26.73 -10.42
C THR A 625 -7.67 25.34 -10.18
N GLN A 626 -8.88 25.09 -10.70
CA GLN A 626 -9.53 23.78 -10.74
C GLN A 626 -8.59 22.70 -11.32
N THR A 627 -8.70 21.46 -10.83
CA THR A 627 -8.05 20.27 -11.42
C THR A 627 -9.12 19.32 -11.99
N LEU A 628 -8.72 18.34 -12.82
CA LEU A 628 -9.65 17.36 -13.40
C LEU A 628 -10.51 16.66 -12.35
N GLY A 629 -9.92 16.31 -11.20
CA GLY A 629 -10.68 15.68 -10.11
C GLY A 629 -11.77 16.59 -9.55
N VAL A 630 -11.44 17.87 -9.32
CA VAL A 630 -12.39 18.87 -8.83
C VAL A 630 -13.48 19.16 -9.87
N ALA A 631 -13.14 19.18 -11.16
CA ALA A 631 -14.13 19.36 -12.23
C ALA A 631 -15.14 18.21 -12.29
N ILE A 632 -14.70 16.96 -12.13
CA ILE A 632 -15.60 15.79 -12.05
C ILE A 632 -16.53 15.89 -10.83
N PHE A 633 -15.97 16.20 -9.65
CA PHE A 633 -16.77 16.35 -8.43
C PHE A 633 -17.81 17.48 -8.55
N ASN A 634 -17.41 18.66 -9.04
CA ASN A 634 -18.32 19.80 -9.17
C ASN A 634 -19.41 19.58 -10.23
N LEU A 635 -19.18 18.75 -11.26
CA LEU A 635 -20.21 18.38 -12.25
C LEU A 635 -21.23 17.38 -11.67
N ASP A 636 -20.78 16.46 -10.82
CA ASP A 636 -21.66 15.50 -10.13
C ASP A 636 -22.51 16.22 -9.05
N ASP A 637 -21.88 17.06 -8.23
CA ASP A 637 -22.52 17.87 -7.18
C ASP A 637 -23.54 18.89 -7.77
N SER A 638 -23.32 19.38 -9.00
CA SER A 638 -24.29 20.19 -9.74
C SER A 638 -25.37 19.38 -10.48
N GLY A 639 -25.43 18.05 -10.28
CA GLY A 639 -26.39 17.14 -10.89
C GLY A 639 -26.14 16.79 -12.37
N SER A 640 -25.05 17.28 -12.97
CA SER A 640 -24.64 17.05 -14.37
C SER A 640 -23.89 15.72 -14.51
N SER A 641 -24.54 14.64 -14.06
CA SER A 641 -24.01 13.27 -13.97
C SER A 641 -23.59 12.66 -15.32
N ASP A 642 -24.24 13.04 -16.42
CA ASP A 642 -23.85 12.69 -17.79
C ASP A 642 -22.49 13.34 -18.16
N LEU A 643 -22.31 14.62 -17.81
CA LEU A 643 -21.08 15.35 -18.05
C LEU A 643 -19.95 14.88 -17.12
N ALA A 644 -20.26 14.62 -15.85
CA ALA A 644 -19.34 14.01 -14.89
C ALA A 644 -18.87 12.63 -15.39
N SER A 645 -19.78 11.83 -15.95
CA SER A 645 -19.48 10.52 -16.53
C SER A 645 -18.61 10.62 -17.78
N ALA A 646 -18.93 11.52 -18.72
CA ALA A 646 -18.14 11.71 -19.94
C ALA A 646 -16.72 12.23 -19.63
N LEU A 647 -16.56 13.17 -18.70
CA LEU A 647 -15.24 13.62 -18.24
C LEU A 647 -14.48 12.48 -17.52
N SER A 648 -15.18 11.68 -16.73
CA SER A 648 -14.62 10.50 -16.07
C SER A 648 -14.14 9.43 -17.05
N VAL A 649 -14.87 9.18 -18.14
CA VAL A 649 -14.43 8.27 -19.23
C VAL A 649 -13.16 8.80 -19.90
N LEU A 650 -13.07 10.11 -20.18
CA LEU A 650 -11.84 10.71 -20.73
C LEU A 650 -10.64 10.51 -19.79
N VAL A 651 -10.83 10.64 -18.46
CA VAL A 651 -9.78 10.38 -17.47
C VAL A 651 -9.40 8.90 -17.39
N VAL A 652 -10.36 7.97 -17.47
CA VAL A 652 -10.08 6.52 -17.55
C VAL A 652 -9.27 6.18 -18.81
N VAL A 653 -9.63 6.73 -19.97
CA VAL A 653 -8.89 6.54 -21.23
C VAL A 653 -7.47 7.11 -21.11
N MET A 654 -7.29 8.28 -20.49
CA MET A 654 -5.98 8.86 -20.20
C MET A 654 -5.13 7.94 -19.29
N VAL A 655 -5.70 7.43 -18.19
CA VAL A 655 -5.02 6.52 -17.26
C VAL A 655 -4.59 5.22 -17.96
N ILE A 656 -5.50 4.59 -18.71
CA ILE A 656 -5.21 3.35 -19.46
C ILE A 656 -4.11 3.60 -20.50
N GLY A 657 -4.18 4.72 -21.25
CA GLY A 657 -3.17 5.10 -22.23
C GLY A 657 -1.77 5.31 -21.61
N LEU A 658 -1.70 5.99 -20.47
CA LEU A 658 -0.45 6.22 -19.74
C LEU A 658 0.13 4.92 -19.14
N MET A 659 -0.71 4.02 -18.62
CA MET A 659 -0.29 2.70 -18.14
C MET A 659 0.18 1.79 -19.28
N ALA A 660 -0.49 1.83 -20.44
CA ALA A 660 -0.06 1.10 -21.63
C ALA A 660 1.27 1.64 -22.19
N ALA A 661 1.48 2.96 -22.17
CA ALA A 661 2.76 3.58 -22.51
C ALA A 661 3.88 3.14 -21.54
N LEU A 662 3.62 3.11 -20.23
CA LEU A 662 4.56 2.55 -19.25
C LEU A 662 4.92 1.09 -19.57
N GLU A 663 3.93 0.25 -19.84
CA GLU A 663 4.13 -1.17 -20.15
C GLU A 663 4.91 -1.38 -21.47
N PHE A 664 4.79 -0.46 -22.43
CA PHE A 664 5.59 -0.43 -23.66
C PHE A 664 7.05 -0.01 -23.41
N PHE A 665 7.28 1.03 -22.61
CA PHE A 665 8.63 1.49 -22.24
C PHE A 665 9.32 0.61 -21.19
N ALA A 666 8.58 -0.31 -20.53
CA ALA A 666 9.03 -1.18 -19.46
C ALA A 666 10.34 -1.95 -19.73
N LYS A 667 10.65 -2.25 -21.00
CA LYS A 667 11.93 -2.88 -21.41
C LYS A 667 13.18 -2.01 -21.20
N TYR A 668 13.00 -0.72 -20.92
CA TYR A 668 14.07 0.23 -20.58
C TYR A 668 14.05 0.66 -19.11
N LEU A 669 13.08 0.18 -18.32
CA LEU A 669 12.95 0.49 -16.89
C LEU A 669 13.61 -0.62 -16.07
N PRO A 670 14.29 -0.30 -14.94
CA PRO A 670 14.81 -1.30 -14.02
C PRO A 670 13.72 -2.27 -13.51
N GLU A 671 14.11 -3.52 -13.21
CA GLU A 671 13.21 -4.47 -12.55
C GLU A 671 12.68 -3.91 -11.21
N GLY A 672 11.45 -4.27 -10.85
CA GLY A 672 10.77 -3.72 -9.66
C GLY A 672 10.07 -2.38 -9.88
N VAL A 673 10.33 -1.64 -10.97
CA VAL A 673 9.69 -0.33 -11.22
C VAL A 673 8.19 -0.43 -11.45
N LEU A 674 7.73 -1.32 -12.34
CA LEU A 674 6.31 -1.43 -12.67
C LEU A 674 5.62 -2.41 -11.69
N PRO A 675 4.62 -1.97 -10.92
CA PRO A 675 4.04 -2.77 -9.84
C PRO A 675 3.34 -4.05 -10.32
N TRP A 676 2.86 -4.07 -11.57
CA TRP A 676 2.17 -5.23 -12.15
C TRP A 676 3.08 -6.30 -12.77
N ARG A 677 4.38 -6.01 -13.02
CA ARG A 677 5.27 -6.93 -13.78
C ARG A 677 5.98 -8.02 -12.96
N ASN A 678 6.20 -7.82 -11.65
CA ASN A 678 7.14 -8.63 -10.83
C ASN A 678 6.43 -9.76 -10.04
#